data_AF-A0A239CDA7-F1
#
_entry.id   AF-A0A239CDA7-F1
#
_cell.length_a   1.000
_cell.length_b   1.000
_cell.length_c   1.000
_cell.angle_alpha   90.00
_cell.angle_beta   90.00
_cell.angle_gamma   90.00
#
_symmetry.space_group_name_H-M   'P 1'
#
loop_
_entity.id
_entity.type
_entity.pdbx_description
1 polymer ?
#
loop_
_entity_poly.entity_id
_entity_poly.type
_entity_poly.pdbx_seq_one_letter_code
_entity_poly.pdbx_strand_id
1 'polypeptide(L)'
;MPTTIELPPQSIHGAQDRHNLPPFATWSGIFEHRVYTSHMQSGVLVFEIFEQADADKKAIDQQYAADQQSLKTSLDTQVQQLAGNLDNLLQHEVLERQDAATQQLLLQKSAALPAAQQTALQFFGESPLAKSAADYVRALSRPHGFANPRQTWLASYRAAHEAKLLAGAIDYLNIRTKALTVARKVAAHEVKQAEKLEKSIRTVDLLLAQMVLAKHEHQVSAARLQEHLDAFSRHEFETLTSEHLPLHGKALEDELAQLLQAHKANNKTHYNRNAHPMRLSIHYKVLETDLVFARSRNTPATSFEIGRGLVQASVQALAEHELARAETFRLHREYSTRVTAAITATNTELARLATLAGSEIPQRPYTYRLPLSATTQAQVITPAAASMAAFARGATALGVALQAARPLLVGPPRLVLEVASLLLFSFRLDHGDRYGISSPLKELLPDFKLQDVVERIGQHLELPIRLLSGMVGENSHVQVVPTNVDGVPSAVPVRQATWDGELGAYRFVTDGPGPITVLWTPETRPGDSSTTLPTEEQSNRLYPGIISVPSTPKLLTFPATADLHFSDYIVTFPADSGLEPVYIMFKNPRDHAGAGTGTGQTIPDWQRAAVSAAGAPIPTNIADQLRDRPFGNWGKMREAIWRAVAEDPELSKHFSKSNIQRMLDGAAPFVPASERVGRREVFELHHIHPIAEGGAVYDVDNLVVMTPKNHIAKHGKKSQ
;
A
#
# COMPACT_ATOMS: atom_id res chain seq x y z
N MET A 1 -93.60 30.65 21.29
CA MET A 1 -95.00 31.08 21.05
C MET A 1 -94.94 32.08 19.90
N PRO A 2 -95.56 31.85 18.74
CA PRO A 2 -95.64 32.90 17.73
C PRO A 2 -96.58 33.97 18.28
N THR A 3 -96.07 35.20 18.43
CA THR A 3 -96.90 36.33 18.83
C THR A 3 -97.71 36.75 17.62
N THR A 4 -98.97 36.34 17.57
CA THR A 4 -99.93 36.88 16.59
C THR A 4 -100.17 38.34 16.94
N ILE A 5 -99.75 39.25 16.06
CA ILE A 5 -100.09 40.68 16.13
C ILE A 5 -101.07 40.94 14.99
N GLU A 6 -102.32 41.28 15.32
CA GLU A 6 -103.27 41.85 14.37
C GLU A 6 -102.91 43.33 14.13
N LEU A 7 -102.61 43.69 12.89
CA LEU A 7 -102.43 45.08 12.49
C LEU A 7 -103.79 45.71 12.12
N PRO A 8 -104.07 46.96 12.53
CA PRO A 8 -105.29 47.67 12.16
C PRO A 8 -105.30 48.01 10.65
N PRO A 9 -106.48 48.10 10.03
CA PRO A 9 -106.62 48.29 8.59
C PRO A 9 -106.31 49.75 8.22
N GLN A 10 -105.06 50.05 7.89
CA GLN A 10 -104.72 51.28 7.17
C GLN A 10 -103.96 50.97 5.88
N SER A 11 -104.70 51.15 4.78
CA SER A 11 -104.29 51.53 3.43
C SER A 11 -102.91 51.06 2.95
N ILE A 12 -102.85 49.83 2.41
CA ILE A 12 -101.85 49.48 1.40
C ILE A 12 -102.22 50.22 0.12
N HIS A 13 -101.52 51.30 -0.20
CA HIS A 13 -101.61 51.90 -1.53
C HIS A 13 -100.87 51.01 -2.53
N GLY A 14 -101.63 50.44 -3.47
CA GLY A 14 -101.10 49.89 -4.72
C GLY A 14 -101.19 48.38 -4.89
N ALA A 15 -102.40 47.80 -4.81
CA ALA A 15 -102.74 46.57 -5.52
C ALA A 15 -104.26 46.45 -5.69
N GLN A 16 -104.80 47.00 -6.78
CA GLN A 16 -106.05 46.49 -7.35
C GLN A 16 -105.70 45.20 -8.09
N ASP A 17 -105.83 44.09 -7.38
CA ASP A 17 -106.61 42.93 -7.84
C ASP A 17 -106.39 41.79 -6.86
N ARG A 18 -107.36 41.64 -5.97
CA ARG A 18 -107.55 40.44 -5.15
C ARG A 18 -108.02 39.35 -6.10
N HIS A 19 -107.14 38.41 -6.45
CA HIS A 19 -107.41 36.99 -6.77
C HIS A 19 -106.18 36.41 -7.49
N ASN A 20 -105.26 35.88 -6.69
CA ASN A 20 -104.11 35.01 -7.01
C ASN A 20 -102.87 35.52 -6.27
N LEU A 21 -102.82 35.24 -4.96
CA LEU A 21 -101.54 35.26 -4.26
C LEU A 21 -100.77 34.01 -4.69
N PRO A 22 -99.58 34.13 -5.31
CA PRO A 22 -98.76 32.98 -5.62
C PRO A 22 -98.50 32.19 -4.33
N PRO A 23 -98.49 30.85 -4.35
CA PRO A 23 -98.28 30.03 -3.14
C PRO A 23 -96.92 30.25 -2.44
N PHE A 24 -96.04 31.07 -3.01
CA PHE A 24 -94.70 31.39 -2.49
C PHE A 24 -94.39 32.91 -2.42
N ALA A 25 -95.40 33.79 -2.38
CA ALA A 25 -95.14 35.23 -2.30
C ALA A 25 -94.66 35.66 -0.90
N THR A 26 -93.45 36.21 -0.83
CA THR A 26 -92.85 36.78 0.39
C THR A 26 -93.11 38.29 0.41
N TRP A 27 -93.66 38.83 1.49
CA TRP A 27 -93.94 40.26 1.63
C TRP A 27 -93.04 40.87 2.70
N SER A 28 -92.44 42.02 2.41
CA SER A 28 -91.50 42.68 3.31
C SER A 28 -91.76 44.18 3.41
N GLY A 29 -91.70 44.73 4.62
CA GLY A 29 -91.93 46.16 4.87
C GLY A 29 -91.25 46.62 6.16
N ILE A 30 -91.12 47.93 6.33
CA ILE A 30 -90.66 48.56 7.56
C ILE A 30 -91.89 49.12 8.28
N PHE A 31 -92.12 48.70 9.52
CA PHE A 31 -93.21 49.20 10.37
C PHE A 31 -92.62 49.53 11.74
N GLU A 32 -92.94 50.69 12.33
CA GLU A 32 -92.36 51.13 13.62
C GLU A 32 -90.82 50.95 13.76
N HIS A 33 -90.05 51.31 12.73
CA HIS A 33 -88.57 51.13 12.67
C HIS A 33 -88.09 49.68 12.73
N ARG A 34 -88.99 48.69 12.63
CA ARG A 34 -88.67 47.26 12.62
C ARG A 34 -88.93 46.72 11.22
N VAL A 35 -88.02 45.89 10.74
CA VAL A 35 -88.21 45.15 9.48
C VAL A 35 -89.09 43.94 9.76
N TYR A 36 -90.18 43.81 9.02
CA TYR A 36 -91.06 42.66 9.06
C TYR A 36 -90.98 41.92 7.74
N THR A 37 -90.92 40.60 7.82
CA THR A 37 -91.07 39.74 6.65
C THR A 37 -92.19 38.76 6.93
N SER A 38 -93.02 38.50 5.90
CA SER A 38 -94.08 37.51 6.00
C SER A 38 -93.99 36.51 4.87
N HIS A 39 -94.16 35.24 5.23
CA HIS A 39 -94.15 34.12 4.32
C HIS A 39 -95.27 33.15 4.68
N MET A 40 -95.71 32.37 3.69
CA MET A 40 -96.72 31.34 3.88
C MET A 40 -96.05 30.01 4.22
N GLN A 41 -96.35 29.46 5.39
CA GLN A 41 -95.91 28.11 5.79
C GLN A 41 -97.15 27.26 6.10
N SER A 42 -97.36 26.19 5.33
CA SER A 42 -98.49 25.26 5.51
C SER A 42 -99.87 25.95 5.57
N GLY A 43 -100.08 27.01 4.79
CA GLY A 43 -101.34 27.77 4.76
C GLY A 43 -101.48 28.85 5.83
N VAL A 44 -100.47 29.07 6.68
CA VAL A 44 -100.45 30.11 7.72
C VAL A 44 -99.48 31.24 7.32
N LEU A 45 -99.95 32.49 7.42
CA LEU A 45 -99.12 33.68 7.22
C LEU A 45 -98.29 33.93 8.48
N VAL A 46 -96.98 33.73 8.39
CA VAL A 46 -96.04 33.89 9.50
C VAL A 46 -95.39 35.26 9.40
N PHE A 47 -95.46 36.06 10.47
CA PHE A 47 -94.73 37.34 10.59
C PHE A 47 -93.42 37.13 11.36
N GLU A 48 -92.29 37.44 10.74
CA GLU A 48 -90.98 37.48 11.41
C GLU A 48 -90.55 38.93 11.63
N ILE A 49 -90.21 39.25 12.89
CA ILE A 49 -89.68 40.55 13.32
C ILE A 49 -88.15 40.44 13.41
N PHE A 50 -87.43 41.39 12.79
CA PHE A 50 -85.96 41.40 12.72
C PHE A 50 -85.23 41.44 14.09
N GLU A 51 -85.90 41.71 15.22
CA GLU A 51 -85.30 41.66 16.57
C GLU A 51 -84.71 40.28 16.93
N GLN A 52 -85.32 39.18 16.50
CA GLN A 52 -84.79 37.83 16.74
C GLN A 52 -83.58 37.51 15.85
N ALA A 53 -83.43 38.18 14.71
CA ALA A 53 -82.26 38.04 13.84
C ALA A 53 -81.04 38.78 14.42
N ASP A 54 -81.25 39.95 15.05
CA ASP A 54 -80.18 40.69 15.74
C ASP A 54 -79.66 39.96 16.99
N ALA A 55 -80.55 39.32 17.76
CA ALA A 55 -80.14 38.50 18.90
C ALA A 55 -79.29 37.29 18.45
N ASP A 56 -79.72 36.59 17.40
CA ASP A 56 -78.97 35.45 16.83
C ASP A 56 -77.62 35.90 16.24
N LYS A 57 -77.59 37.06 15.56
CA LYS A 57 -76.35 37.66 15.04
C LYS A 57 -75.37 37.93 16.17
N LYS A 58 -75.82 38.57 17.25
CA LYS A 58 -74.99 38.87 18.43
C LYS A 58 -74.45 37.60 19.10
N ALA A 59 -75.26 36.54 19.18
CA ALA A 59 -74.83 35.25 19.70
C ALA A 59 -73.74 34.60 18.82
N ILE A 60 -73.90 34.65 17.50
CA ILE A 60 -72.88 34.15 16.55
C ILE A 60 -71.59 34.97 16.65
N ASP A 61 -71.69 36.30 16.77
CA ASP A 61 -70.52 37.18 16.92
C ASP A 61 -69.75 36.89 18.22
N GLN A 62 -70.47 36.63 19.32
CA GLN A 62 -69.86 36.25 20.61
C GLN A 62 -69.15 34.90 20.54
N GLN A 63 -69.79 33.90 19.92
CA GLN A 63 -69.19 32.58 19.72
C GLN A 63 -67.93 32.67 18.86
N TYR A 64 -68.00 33.39 17.74
CA TYR A 64 -66.84 33.64 16.89
C TYR A 64 -65.70 34.33 17.65
N ALA A 65 -66.00 35.32 18.51
CA ALA A 65 -64.97 35.98 19.32
C ALA A 65 -64.28 35.00 20.30
N ALA A 66 -65.05 34.10 20.93
CA ALA A 66 -64.51 33.07 21.81
C ALA A 66 -63.64 32.04 21.04
N ASP A 67 -64.11 31.60 19.87
CA ASP A 67 -63.39 30.67 19.01
C ASP A 67 -62.11 31.32 18.45
N GLN A 68 -62.17 32.60 18.08
CA GLN A 68 -61.00 33.34 17.61
C GLN A 68 -59.94 33.50 18.71
N GLN A 69 -60.35 33.72 19.96
CA GLN A 69 -59.43 33.85 21.10
C GLN A 69 -58.74 32.52 21.44
N SER A 70 -59.44 31.40 21.30
CA SER A 70 -58.94 30.05 21.61
C SER A 70 -58.32 29.32 20.40
N LEU A 71 -58.38 29.90 19.21
CA LEU A 71 -58.03 29.27 17.93
C LEU A 71 -56.63 28.62 17.95
N LYS A 72 -55.60 29.36 18.38
CA LYS A 72 -54.21 28.86 18.38
C LYS A 72 -54.03 27.65 19.30
N THR A 73 -54.50 27.75 20.54
CA THR A 73 -54.40 26.67 21.53
C THR A 73 -55.19 25.43 21.08
N SER A 74 -56.36 25.63 20.48
CA SER A 74 -57.17 24.54 19.91
C SER A 74 -56.44 23.85 18.74
N LEU A 75 -55.82 24.61 17.84
CA LEU A 75 -55.04 24.06 16.74
C LEU A 75 -53.80 23.31 17.23
N ASP A 76 -53.08 23.84 18.23
CA ASP A 76 -51.92 23.17 18.82
C ASP A 76 -52.31 21.82 19.45
N THR A 77 -53.46 21.78 20.13
CA THR A 77 -54.01 20.54 20.71
C THR A 77 -54.38 19.53 19.62
N GLN A 78 -55.03 19.97 18.54
CA GLN A 78 -55.35 19.11 17.39
C GLN A 78 -54.08 18.56 16.74
N VAL A 79 -53.04 19.38 16.57
CA VAL A 79 -51.75 18.93 16.04
C VAL A 79 -51.11 17.89 16.96
N GLN A 80 -51.14 18.08 18.27
CA GLN A 80 -50.59 17.12 19.24
C GLN A 80 -51.34 15.79 19.22
N GLN A 81 -52.67 15.83 19.14
CA GLN A 81 -53.50 14.62 19.00
C GLN A 81 -53.18 13.86 17.71
N LEU A 82 -53.02 14.58 16.59
CA LEU A 82 -52.66 13.98 15.30
C LEU A 82 -51.21 13.44 15.28
N ALA A 83 -50.29 14.07 16.00
CA ALA A 83 -48.89 13.62 16.09
C ALA A 83 -48.72 12.33 16.92
N GLY A 84 -49.69 12.01 17.78
CA GLY A 84 -49.70 10.79 18.60
C GLY A 84 -48.69 10.84 19.76
N ASN A 85 -48.26 9.67 20.22
CA ASN A 85 -47.26 9.56 21.29
C ASN A 85 -45.87 10.03 20.79
N LEU A 86 -45.23 10.91 21.56
CA LEU A 86 -43.92 11.50 21.28
C LEU A 86 -42.83 11.05 22.27
N ASP A 87 -43.18 10.20 23.24
CA ASP A 87 -42.26 9.71 24.25
C ASP A 87 -41.18 8.81 23.63
N ASN A 88 -39.94 8.89 24.17
CA ASN A 88 -38.76 8.14 23.71
C ASN A 88 -38.30 8.38 22.26
N LEU A 89 -38.84 9.40 21.59
CA LEU A 89 -38.37 9.81 20.26
C LEU A 89 -37.22 10.81 20.38
N LEU A 90 -36.29 10.75 19.43
CA LEU A 90 -35.26 11.77 19.25
C LEU A 90 -35.90 13.07 18.77
N GLN A 91 -35.27 14.21 19.08
CA GLN A 91 -35.84 15.54 18.78
C GLN A 91 -36.17 15.74 17.30
N HIS A 92 -35.36 15.19 16.38
CA HIS A 92 -35.63 15.28 14.95
C HIS A 92 -36.90 14.51 14.55
N GLU A 93 -37.14 13.33 15.13
CA GLU A 93 -38.31 12.48 14.89
C GLU A 93 -39.60 13.14 15.42
N VAL A 94 -39.51 13.79 16.58
CA VAL A 94 -40.60 14.60 17.15
C VAL A 94 -41.00 15.71 16.18
N LEU A 95 -40.02 16.43 15.63
CA LEU A 95 -40.27 17.51 14.67
C LEU A 95 -40.88 16.99 13.36
N GLU A 96 -40.49 15.80 12.89
CA GLU A 96 -41.09 15.19 11.70
C GLU A 96 -42.57 14.85 11.91
N ARG A 97 -42.91 14.23 13.06
CA ARG A 97 -44.30 13.91 13.38
C ARG A 97 -45.17 15.16 13.55
N GLN A 98 -44.64 16.18 14.22
CA GLN A 98 -45.37 17.45 14.39
C GLN A 98 -45.60 18.16 13.06
N ASP A 99 -44.65 18.11 12.13
CA ASP A 99 -44.79 18.68 10.79
C ASP A 99 -45.82 17.91 9.95
N ALA A 100 -45.76 16.58 9.94
CA ALA A 100 -46.75 15.74 9.27
C ALA A 100 -48.18 16.00 9.79
N ALA A 101 -48.35 16.06 11.11
CA ALA A 101 -49.62 16.39 11.75
C ALA A 101 -50.11 17.81 11.40
N THR A 102 -49.21 18.80 11.39
CA THR A 102 -49.51 20.19 11.01
C THR A 102 -49.95 20.28 9.55
N GLN A 103 -49.25 19.59 8.64
CA GLN A 103 -49.59 19.56 7.21
C GLN A 103 -50.92 18.85 6.95
N GLN A 104 -51.18 17.74 7.65
CA GLN A 104 -52.47 17.05 7.57
C GLN A 104 -53.62 17.96 8.01
N LEU A 105 -53.47 18.66 9.14
CA LEU A 105 -54.49 19.60 9.63
C LEU A 105 -54.66 20.78 8.67
N LEU A 106 -53.56 21.30 8.11
CA LEU A 106 -53.59 22.36 7.10
C LEU A 106 -54.38 21.91 5.87
N LEU A 107 -54.11 20.71 5.33
CA LEU A 107 -54.85 20.14 4.20
C LEU A 107 -56.35 20.04 4.51
N GLN A 108 -56.71 19.57 5.70
CA GLN A 108 -58.11 19.47 6.14
C GLN A 108 -58.80 20.85 6.21
N LYS A 109 -58.17 21.85 6.83
CA LYS A 109 -58.74 23.21 6.94
C LYS A 109 -58.81 23.91 5.58
N SER A 110 -57.79 23.74 4.73
CA SER A 110 -57.76 24.27 3.37
C SER A 110 -58.83 23.64 2.48
N ALA A 111 -59.11 22.35 2.63
CA ALA A 111 -60.19 21.68 1.89
C ALA A 111 -61.59 22.14 2.32
N ALA A 112 -61.78 22.51 3.59
CA ALA A 112 -63.06 22.98 4.13
C ALA A 112 -63.38 24.44 3.74
N LEU A 113 -62.37 25.28 3.51
CA LEU A 113 -62.55 26.71 3.27
C LEU A 113 -63.45 27.05 2.06
N PRO A 114 -63.29 26.45 0.87
CA PRO A 114 -64.13 26.79 -0.29
C PRO A 114 -65.61 26.50 -0.06
N ALA A 115 -65.94 25.39 0.62
CA ALA A 115 -67.32 25.03 0.94
C ALA A 115 -67.96 26.04 1.90
N ALA A 116 -67.22 26.47 2.93
CA ALA A 116 -67.67 27.51 3.86
C ALA A 116 -67.85 28.86 3.13
N GLN A 117 -66.91 29.24 2.25
CA GLN A 117 -67.01 30.45 1.42
C GLN A 117 -68.23 30.40 0.49
N GLN A 118 -68.47 29.29 -0.21
CA GLN A 118 -69.65 29.13 -1.07
C GLN A 118 -70.94 29.25 -0.27
N THR A 119 -71.01 28.61 0.90
CA THR A 119 -72.18 28.69 1.80
C THR A 119 -72.41 30.12 2.32
N ALA A 120 -71.34 30.86 2.61
CA ALA A 120 -71.41 32.26 3.03
C ALA A 120 -72.04 33.18 1.97
N LEU A 121 -71.89 32.83 0.68
CA LEU A 121 -72.40 33.62 -0.44
C LEU A 121 -73.85 33.26 -0.82
N GLN A 122 -74.43 32.17 -0.29
CA GLN A 122 -75.73 31.66 -0.74
C GLN A 122 -76.89 32.66 -0.61
N PHE A 123 -76.91 33.46 0.48
CA PHE A 123 -78.02 34.38 0.72
C PHE A 123 -77.89 35.71 -0.06
N PHE A 124 -76.74 36.40 0.05
CA PHE A 124 -76.57 37.73 -0.57
C PHE A 124 -75.90 37.69 -1.96
N GLY A 125 -75.22 36.60 -2.33
CA GLY A 125 -74.27 36.55 -3.45
C GLY A 125 -72.90 37.16 -3.13
N GLU A 126 -72.73 37.69 -1.93
CA GLU A 126 -71.54 38.37 -1.40
C GLU A 126 -71.49 38.19 0.13
N SER A 127 -70.42 38.68 0.78
CA SER A 127 -70.24 38.46 2.22
C SER A 127 -71.37 39.08 3.06
N PRO A 128 -71.96 38.33 4.02
CA PRO A 128 -73.06 38.80 4.86
C PRO A 128 -72.61 39.71 6.02
N LEU A 129 -71.31 39.77 6.33
CA LEU A 129 -70.78 40.38 7.56
C LEU A 129 -71.00 41.90 7.64
N ALA A 130 -71.02 42.58 6.50
CA ALA A 130 -71.22 44.03 6.41
C ALA A 130 -72.66 44.42 6.01
N LYS A 131 -73.57 43.44 5.92
CA LYS A 131 -74.92 43.67 5.41
C LYS A 131 -75.88 44.15 6.49
N SER A 132 -76.71 45.12 6.11
CA SER A 132 -77.71 45.74 6.96
C SER A 132 -79.07 45.02 6.88
N ALA A 133 -80.00 45.38 7.76
CA ALA A 133 -81.38 44.90 7.69
C ALA A 133 -82.06 45.27 6.36
N ALA A 134 -81.70 46.41 5.76
CA ALA A 134 -82.21 46.83 4.46
C ALA A 134 -81.70 45.94 3.30
N ASP A 135 -80.46 45.46 3.40
CA ASP A 135 -79.89 44.54 2.42
C ASP A 135 -80.55 43.15 2.49
N TYR A 136 -80.93 42.71 3.70
CA TYR A 136 -81.67 41.47 3.92
C TYR A 136 -83.01 41.49 3.16
N VAL A 137 -83.79 42.57 3.30
CA VAL A 137 -85.06 42.76 2.58
C VAL A 137 -84.86 42.74 1.06
N ARG A 138 -83.79 43.39 0.58
CA ARG A 138 -83.46 43.43 -0.85
C ARG A 138 -83.13 42.05 -1.41
N ALA A 139 -82.47 41.19 -0.62
CA ALA A 139 -82.16 39.81 -1.02
C ALA A 139 -83.42 38.93 -1.17
N LEU A 140 -84.47 39.17 -0.38
CA LEU A 140 -85.75 38.46 -0.46
C LEU A 140 -86.58 38.80 -1.70
N SER A 141 -86.36 39.98 -2.27
CA SER A 141 -87.12 40.48 -3.42
C SER A 141 -86.64 39.94 -4.79
N ARG A 142 -85.71 38.96 -4.79
CA ARG A 142 -85.14 38.37 -6.01
C ARG A 142 -86.13 37.39 -6.68
N PRO A 143 -86.07 37.17 -8.01
CA PRO A 143 -87.07 36.41 -8.78
C PRO A 143 -87.26 34.93 -8.38
N HIS A 144 -86.38 34.38 -7.55
CA HIS A 144 -86.48 33.07 -6.94
C HIS A 144 -86.24 33.23 -5.44
N GLY A 145 -87.32 33.23 -4.65
CA GLY A 145 -87.26 33.40 -3.19
C GLY A 145 -86.65 32.19 -2.47
N PHE A 146 -86.29 32.38 -1.20
CA PHE A 146 -85.76 31.30 -0.35
C PHE A 146 -86.92 30.53 0.31
N ALA A 147 -86.85 29.20 0.35
CA ALA A 147 -87.84 28.37 1.03
C ALA A 147 -87.89 28.63 2.56
N ASN A 148 -86.73 28.89 3.17
CA ASN A 148 -86.61 29.35 4.55
C ASN A 148 -85.55 30.47 4.65
N PRO A 149 -85.94 31.73 4.46
CA PRO A 149 -84.98 32.81 4.30
C PRO A 149 -84.13 33.09 5.54
N ARG A 150 -84.72 33.07 6.72
CA ARG A 150 -84.02 33.27 8.00
C ARG A 150 -82.95 32.21 8.25
N GLN A 151 -83.29 30.94 8.03
CA GLN A 151 -82.32 29.84 8.19
C GLN A 151 -81.18 29.92 7.17
N THR A 152 -81.51 30.25 5.92
CA THR A 152 -80.50 30.40 4.85
C THR A 152 -79.54 31.56 5.15
N TRP A 153 -80.07 32.68 5.64
CA TRP A 153 -79.26 33.82 6.08
C TRP A 153 -78.36 33.47 7.27
N LEU A 154 -78.90 32.83 8.32
CA LEU A 154 -78.12 32.40 9.47
C LEU A 154 -77.01 31.42 9.07
N ALA A 155 -77.31 30.48 8.17
CA ALA A 155 -76.32 29.56 7.62
C ALA A 155 -75.21 30.31 6.87
N SER A 156 -75.56 31.28 6.00
CA SER A 156 -74.57 32.13 5.33
C SER A 156 -73.76 32.98 6.31
N TYR A 157 -74.36 33.57 7.34
CA TYR A 157 -73.66 34.39 8.34
C TYR A 157 -72.69 33.56 9.19
N ARG A 158 -73.11 32.38 9.68
CA ARG A 158 -72.22 31.43 10.37
C ARG A 158 -71.09 30.97 9.46
N ALA A 159 -71.38 30.61 8.22
CA ALA A 159 -70.37 30.17 7.26
C ALA A 159 -69.35 31.27 6.92
N ALA A 160 -69.75 32.56 6.98
CA ALA A 160 -68.82 33.67 6.79
C ALA A 160 -67.83 33.83 7.96
N HIS A 161 -68.29 33.64 9.21
CA HIS A 161 -67.41 33.59 10.38
C HIS A 161 -66.55 32.33 10.39
N GLU A 162 -67.10 31.18 10.01
CA GLU A 162 -66.36 29.93 9.83
C GLU A 162 -65.25 30.09 8.79
N ALA A 163 -65.53 30.71 7.64
CA ALA A 163 -64.53 31.00 6.62
C ALA A 163 -63.41 31.91 7.15
N LYS A 164 -63.73 32.89 8.01
CA LYS A 164 -62.71 33.71 8.70
C LYS A 164 -61.87 32.90 9.68
N LEU A 165 -62.48 32.02 10.48
CA LEU A 165 -61.75 31.13 11.40
C LEU A 165 -60.86 30.14 10.64
N LEU A 166 -61.37 29.55 9.56
CA LEU A 166 -60.61 28.66 8.67
C LEU A 166 -59.43 29.39 8.02
N ALA A 167 -59.63 30.61 7.52
CA ALA A 167 -58.54 31.44 6.99
C ALA A 167 -57.48 31.73 8.07
N GLY A 168 -57.88 32.15 9.27
CA GLY A 168 -56.96 32.36 10.39
C GLY A 168 -56.24 31.09 10.84
N ALA A 169 -56.90 29.93 10.78
CA ALA A 169 -56.30 28.63 11.06
C ALA A 169 -55.25 28.25 10.01
N ILE A 170 -55.57 28.44 8.73
CA ILE A 170 -54.65 28.20 7.61
C ILE A 170 -53.41 29.09 7.72
N ASP A 171 -53.57 30.38 8.02
CA ASP A 171 -52.44 31.30 8.22
C ASP A 171 -51.53 30.86 9.37
N TYR A 172 -52.11 30.49 10.51
CA TYR A 172 -51.36 30.00 11.66
C TYR A 172 -50.61 28.70 11.33
N LEU A 173 -51.27 27.72 10.71
CA LEU A 173 -50.67 26.45 10.34
C LEU A 173 -49.58 26.61 9.27
N ASN A 174 -49.74 27.56 8.34
CA ASN A 174 -48.69 27.93 7.37
C ASN A 174 -47.45 28.50 8.07
N ILE A 175 -47.62 29.41 9.04
CA ILE A 175 -46.51 29.95 9.85
C ILE A 175 -45.82 28.82 10.62
N ARG A 176 -46.60 27.95 11.27
CA ARG A 176 -46.09 26.79 12.03
C ARG A 176 -45.31 25.83 11.13
N THR A 177 -45.81 25.52 9.93
CA THR A 177 -45.12 24.65 8.95
C THR A 177 -43.77 25.23 8.54
N LYS A 178 -43.69 26.55 8.30
CA LYS A 178 -42.42 27.23 7.99
C LYS A 178 -41.43 27.14 9.16
N ALA A 179 -41.90 27.36 10.40
CA ALA A 179 -41.06 27.24 11.59
C ALA A 179 -40.55 25.80 11.81
N LEU A 180 -41.42 24.80 11.65
CA LEU A 180 -41.06 23.38 11.74
C LEU A 180 -40.07 22.98 10.64
N THR A 181 -40.21 23.51 9.42
CA THR A 181 -39.25 23.27 8.34
C THR A 181 -37.83 23.75 8.71
N VAL A 182 -37.71 24.93 9.31
CA VAL A 182 -36.40 25.45 9.77
C VAL A 182 -35.85 24.59 10.90
N ALA A 183 -36.68 24.27 11.90
CA ALA A 183 -36.28 23.44 13.03
C ALA A 183 -35.82 22.04 12.58
N ARG A 184 -36.51 21.41 11.63
CA ARG A 184 -36.13 20.12 11.03
C ARG A 184 -34.78 20.20 10.32
N LYS A 185 -34.51 21.26 9.55
CA LYS A 185 -33.21 21.45 8.88
C LYS A 185 -32.07 21.58 9.89
N VAL A 186 -32.28 22.32 10.97
CA VAL A 186 -31.30 22.46 12.06
C VAL A 186 -31.06 21.11 12.74
N ALA A 187 -32.12 20.41 13.14
CA ALA A 187 -32.01 19.10 13.77
C ALA A 187 -31.31 18.06 12.87
N ALA A 188 -31.62 18.05 11.57
CA ALA A 188 -30.96 17.17 10.59
C ALA A 188 -29.46 17.49 10.44
N HIS A 189 -29.08 18.76 10.52
CA HIS A 189 -27.67 19.15 10.51
C HIS A 189 -26.95 18.70 11.78
N GLU A 190 -27.58 18.83 12.94
CA GLU A 190 -27.03 18.38 14.23
C GLU A 190 -26.80 16.86 14.26
N VAL A 191 -27.74 16.06 13.73
CA VAL A 191 -27.58 14.59 13.61
C VAL A 191 -26.34 14.26 12.76
N LYS A 192 -26.17 14.91 11.60
CA LYS A 192 -24.98 14.72 10.75
C LYS A 192 -23.68 15.11 11.45
N GLN A 193 -23.69 16.15 12.28
CA GLN A 193 -22.53 16.54 13.07
C GLN A 193 -22.20 15.51 14.16
N ALA A 194 -23.21 14.95 14.83
CA ALA A 194 -23.03 13.90 15.83
C ALA A 194 -22.45 12.62 15.19
N GLU A 195 -22.99 12.18 14.05
CA GLU A 195 -22.46 11.04 13.29
C GLU A 195 -21.01 11.26 12.84
N LYS A 196 -20.70 12.47 12.37
CA LYS A 196 -19.34 12.84 11.97
C LYS A 196 -18.38 12.77 13.16
N LEU A 197 -18.78 13.30 14.32
CA LEU A 197 -17.99 13.24 15.55
C LEU A 197 -17.73 11.78 15.96
N GLU A 198 -18.76 10.94 15.99
CA GLU A 198 -18.63 9.51 16.32
C GLU A 198 -17.66 8.79 15.37
N LYS A 199 -17.73 9.08 14.07
CA LYS A 199 -16.78 8.54 13.10
C LYS A 199 -15.34 9.01 13.37
N SER A 200 -15.16 10.29 13.70
CA SER A 200 -13.85 10.85 14.04
C SER A 200 -13.29 10.23 15.33
N ILE A 201 -14.13 10.02 16.36
CA ILE A 201 -13.78 9.32 17.61
C ILE A 201 -13.24 7.92 17.29
N ARG A 202 -14.01 7.10 16.56
CA ARG A 202 -13.61 5.72 16.19
C ARG A 202 -12.31 5.69 15.39
N THR A 203 -12.14 6.66 14.48
CA THR A 203 -10.94 6.74 13.64
C THR A 203 -9.71 7.05 14.49
N VAL A 204 -9.79 8.02 15.40
CA VAL A 204 -8.66 8.39 16.28
C VAL A 204 -8.35 7.27 17.27
N ASP A 205 -9.36 6.63 17.85
CA ASP A 205 -9.18 5.49 18.76
C ASP A 205 -8.40 4.34 18.10
N LEU A 206 -8.82 3.94 16.89
CA LEU A 206 -8.11 2.92 16.11
C LEU A 206 -6.67 3.33 15.79
N LEU A 207 -6.44 4.57 15.35
CA LEU A 207 -5.10 5.05 15.00
C LEU A 207 -4.17 5.13 16.22
N LEU A 208 -4.71 5.53 17.37
CA LEU A 208 -3.97 5.56 18.62
C LEU A 208 -3.59 4.13 19.05
N ALA A 209 -4.53 3.19 19.00
CA ALA A 209 -4.26 1.78 19.28
C ALA A 209 -3.19 1.19 18.34
N GLN A 210 -3.27 1.48 17.04
CA GLN A 210 -2.26 1.06 16.06
C GLN A 210 -0.87 1.64 16.36
N MET A 211 -0.80 2.91 16.77
CA MET A 211 0.47 3.55 17.12
C MET A 211 1.09 2.92 18.38
N VAL A 212 0.28 2.64 19.40
CA VAL A 212 0.74 1.97 20.63
C VAL A 212 1.22 0.55 20.32
N LEU A 213 0.46 -0.21 19.53
CA LEU A 213 0.85 -1.54 19.09
C LEU A 213 2.17 -1.53 18.31
N ALA A 214 2.30 -0.64 17.32
CA ALA A 214 3.53 -0.53 16.52
C ALA A 214 4.75 -0.12 17.36
N LYS A 215 4.57 0.72 18.40
CA LYS A 215 5.62 1.03 19.38
C LYS A 215 6.05 -0.24 20.12
N HIS A 216 5.11 -1.03 20.63
CA HIS A 216 5.39 -2.26 21.37
C HIS A 216 6.03 -3.34 20.48
N GLU A 217 5.51 -3.57 19.28
CA GLU A 217 6.10 -4.51 18.31
C GLU A 217 7.54 -4.15 17.98
N HIS A 218 7.83 -2.86 17.79
CA HIS A 218 9.19 -2.41 17.57
C HIS A 218 10.10 -2.68 18.77
N GLN A 219 9.64 -2.37 19.99
CA GLN A 219 10.40 -2.65 21.22
C GLN A 219 10.75 -4.13 21.35
N VAL A 220 9.78 -5.03 21.14
CA VAL A 220 10.01 -6.49 21.20
C VAL A 220 11.01 -6.93 20.13
N SER A 221 10.85 -6.46 18.88
CA SER A 221 11.77 -6.83 17.80
C SER A 221 13.19 -6.26 17.98
N ALA A 222 13.31 -5.07 18.57
CA ALA A 222 14.59 -4.44 18.87
C ALA A 222 15.32 -5.17 20.00
N ALA A 223 14.61 -5.55 21.07
CA ALA A 223 15.17 -6.35 22.15
C ALA A 223 15.66 -7.71 21.64
N ARG A 224 14.88 -8.39 20.80
CA ARG A 224 15.29 -9.66 20.18
C ARG A 224 16.50 -9.50 19.26
N LEU A 225 16.56 -8.44 18.45
CA LEU A 225 17.73 -8.16 17.62
C LEU A 225 18.97 -7.91 18.48
N GLN A 226 18.82 -7.15 19.56
CA GLN A 226 19.91 -6.90 20.49
C GLN A 226 20.43 -8.19 21.14
N GLU A 227 19.53 -9.07 21.58
CA GLU A 227 19.91 -10.38 22.14
C GLU A 227 20.75 -11.20 21.16
N HIS A 228 20.33 -11.30 19.88
CA HIS A 228 21.12 -11.99 18.86
C HIS A 228 22.46 -11.30 18.58
N LEU A 229 22.50 -9.96 18.60
CA LEU A 229 23.76 -9.22 18.42
C LEU A 229 24.73 -9.43 19.58
N ASP A 230 24.23 -9.51 20.81
CA ASP A 230 25.03 -9.72 22.02
C ASP A 230 25.51 -11.18 22.13
N ALA A 231 24.72 -12.14 21.64
CA ALA A 231 25.14 -13.53 21.48
C ALA A 231 26.26 -13.65 20.43
N PHE A 232 26.07 -13.02 19.26
CA PHE A 232 27.02 -13.11 18.15
C PHE A 232 28.42 -12.55 18.49
N SER A 233 28.50 -11.49 19.30
CA SER A 233 29.78 -10.91 19.76
C SER A 233 30.66 -11.88 20.57
N ARG A 234 30.16 -13.06 20.96
CA ARG A 234 30.92 -14.07 21.71
C ARG A 234 31.79 -14.98 20.83
N HIS A 235 31.58 -15.00 19.50
CA HIS A 235 32.21 -15.96 18.59
C HIS A 235 33.49 -15.46 17.90
N GLU A 236 33.96 -14.25 18.18
CA GLU A 236 35.26 -13.78 17.68
C GLU A 236 36.40 -14.57 18.35
N PHE A 237 36.93 -15.57 17.62
CA PHE A 237 38.19 -16.29 17.88
C PHE A 237 38.15 -17.40 18.95
N GLU A 238 37.29 -18.40 18.79
CA GLU A 238 37.41 -19.65 19.54
C GLU A 238 38.60 -20.51 19.04
N THR A 239 39.42 -21.01 19.97
CA THR A 239 40.51 -21.93 19.63
C THR A 239 39.95 -23.34 19.42
N LEU A 240 39.78 -23.75 18.17
CA LEU A 240 39.11 -25.01 17.80
C LEU A 240 40.11 -26.09 17.38
N THR A 241 39.91 -27.32 17.86
CA THR A 241 40.65 -28.50 17.38
C THR A 241 40.08 -28.98 16.05
N SER A 242 40.91 -29.63 15.20
CA SER A 242 40.55 -30.04 13.82
C SER A 242 39.21 -30.78 13.68
N GLU A 243 38.80 -31.53 14.70
CA GLU A 243 37.55 -32.31 14.77
C GLU A 243 36.30 -31.44 14.91
N HIS A 244 36.40 -30.24 15.49
CA HIS A 244 35.26 -29.35 15.78
C HIS A 244 35.02 -28.27 14.72
N LEU A 245 35.90 -28.14 13.72
CA LEU A 245 35.81 -27.09 12.68
C LEU A 245 34.49 -27.12 11.89
N PRO A 246 33.98 -28.29 11.42
CA PRO A 246 32.73 -28.33 10.64
C PRO A 246 31.50 -27.98 11.49
N LEU A 247 31.50 -28.38 12.78
CA LEU A 247 30.42 -28.09 13.71
C LEU A 247 30.37 -26.60 14.07
N HIS A 248 31.52 -25.97 14.29
CA HIS A 248 31.60 -24.53 14.56
C HIS A 248 31.15 -23.70 13.34
N GLY A 249 31.59 -24.07 12.13
CA GLY A 249 31.16 -23.38 10.91
C GLY A 249 29.63 -23.40 10.73
N LYS A 250 29.01 -24.57 10.95
CA LYS A 250 27.54 -24.70 10.88
C LYS A 250 26.84 -23.89 11.97
N ALA A 251 27.35 -23.90 13.21
CA ALA A 251 26.78 -23.12 14.31
C ALA A 251 26.82 -21.60 14.01
N LEU A 252 27.93 -21.11 13.46
CA LEU A 252 28.07 -19.71 13.05
C LEU A 252 27.09 -19.32 11.94
N GLU A 253 26.87 -20.21 10.96
CA GLU A 253 25.88 -20.02 9.90
C GLU A 253 24.45 -19.95 10.47
N ASP A 254 24.09 -20.86 11.38
CA ASP A 254 22.78 -20.90 12.04
C ASP A 254 22.52 -19.65 12.91
N GLU A 255 23.50 -19.20 13.68
CA GLU A 255 23.40 -17.99 14.50
C GLU A 255 23.28 -16.72 13.67
N LEU A 256 24.11 -16.60 12.63
CA LEU A 256 24.01 -15.50 11.67
C LEU A 256 22.62 -15.48 11.03
N ALA A 257 22.06 -16.67 10.72
CA ALA A 257 20.74 -16.76 10.14
C ALA A 257 19.64 -16.17 11.06
N GLN A 258 19.68 -16.53 12.34
CA GLN A 258 18.74 -16.01 13.34
C GLN A 258 18.91 -14.50 13.54
N LEU A 259 20.15 -14.01 13.61
CA LEU A 259 20.46 -12.58 13.73
C LEU A 259 19.84 -11.76 12.59
N LEU A 260 19.99 -12.23 11.35
CA LEU A 260 19.47 -11.53 10.18
C LEU A 260 17.93 -11.59 10.09
N GLN A 261 17.32 -12.69 10.54
CA GLN A 261 15.86 -12.77 10.66
C GLN A 261 15.34 -11.73 11.66
N ALA A 262 15.99 -11.61 12.82
CA ALA A 262 15.66 -10.59 13.82
C ALA A 262 15.87 -9.17 13.26
N HIS A 263 16.95 -8.94 12.50
CA HIS A 263 17.21 -7.65 11.86
C HIS A 263 16.10 -7.26 10.88
N LYS A 264 15.66 -8.20 10.04
CA LYS A 264 14.54 -7.97 9.11
C LYS A 264 13.25 -7.63 9.85
N ALA A 265 12.92 -8.38 10.90
CA ALA A 265 11.74 -8.12 11.71
C ALA A 265 11.79 -6.71 12.31
N ASN A 266 12.94 -6.32 12.88
CA ASN A 266 13.17 -5.00 13.44
C ASN A 266 13.06 -3.88 12.40
N ASN A 267 13.56 -4.08 11.17
CA ASN A 267 13.43 -3.08 10.10
C ASN A 267 11.96 -2.86 9.71
N LYS A 268 11.17 -3.94 9.63
CA LYS A 268 9.73 -3.86 9.33
C LYS A 268 8.98 -3.10 10.44
N THR A 269 9.20 -3.45 11.70
CA THR A 269 8.53 -2.78 12.83
C THR A 269 8.99 -1.34 13.01
N HIS A 270 10.26 -1.03 12.71
CA HIS A 270 10.79 0.34 12.71
C HIS A 270 10.05 1.21 11.70
N TYR A 271 9.85 0.71 10.48
CA TYR A 271 9.06 1.40 9.45
C TYR A 271 7.61 1.64 9.93
N ASN A 272 6.93 0.60 10.42
CA ASN A 272 5.56 0.70 10.91
C ASN A 272 5.44 1.73 12.04
N ARG A 273 6.32 1.67 13.05
CA ARG A 273 6.39 2.64 14.16
C ARG A 273 6.45 4.09 13.68
N ASN A 274 7.15 4.36 12.59
CA ASN A 274 7.33 5.72 12.07
C ASN A 274 6.21 6.16 11.10
N ALA A 275 5.39 5.24 10.59
CA ALA A 275 4.30 5.55 9.66
C ALA A 275 3.00 6.01 10.36
N HIS A 276 2.68 5.44 11.54
CA HIS A 276 1.43 5.73 12.26
C HIS A 276 1.31 7.16 12.85
N PRO A 277 2.36 7.79 13.41
CA PRO A 277 2.27 9.12 14.02
C PRO A 277 1.73 10.21 13.08
N MET A 278 2.13 10.19 11.80
CA MET A 278 1.65 11.16 10.81
C MET A 278 0.14 11.03 10.56
N ARG A 279 -0.39 9.79 10.54
CA ARG A 279 -1.83 9.56 10.37
C ARG A 279 -2.59 10.03 11.61
N LEU A 280 -2.09 9.69 12.80
CA LEU A 280 -2.71 10.14 14.05
C LEU A 280 -2.71 11.67 14.17
N SER A 281 -1.60 12.34 13.82
CA SER A 281 -1.47 13.80 13.93
C SER A 281 -2.50 14.56 13.09
N ILE A 282 -2.85 14.03 11.91
CA ILE A 282 -3.89 14.59 11.04
C ILE A 282 -5.28 14.35 11.66
N HIS A 283 -5.58 13.12 12.03
CA HIS A 283 -6.94 12.74 12.42
C HIS A 283 -7.35 13.25 13.81
N TYR A 284 -6.43 13.37 14.77
CA TYR A 284 -6.78 13.93 16.07
C TYR A 284 -7.10 15.44 15.97
N LYS A 285 -6.48 16.18 15.03
CA LYS A 285 -6.85 17.58 14.74
C LYS A 285 -8.22 17.71 14.11
N VAL A 286 -8.61 16.75 13.27
CA VAL A 286 -9.98 16.67 12.75
C VAL A 286 -10.96 16.42 13.89
N LEU A 287 -10.66 15.49 14.80
CA LEU A 287 -11.49 15.24 15.99
C LEU A 287 -11.58 16.47 16.90
N GLU A 288 -10.48 17.17 17.17
CA GLU A 288 -10.45 18.42 17.94
C GLU A 288 -11.38 19.47 17.31
N THR A 289 -11.35 19.58 15.98
CA THR A 289 -12.23 20.48 15.23
C THR A 289 -13.69 20.05 15.32
N ASP A 290 -13.98 18.76 15.14
CA ASP A 290 -15.34 18.22 15.21
C ASP A 290 -15.94 18.38 16.62
N LEU A 291 -15.15 18.25 17.69
CA LEU A 291 -15.57 18.51 19.07
C LEU A 291 -16.00 19.97 19.31
N VAL A 292 -15.38 20.93 18.60
CA VAL A 292 -15.76 22.35 18.69
C VAL A 292 -17.11 22.59 17.99
N PHE A 293 -17.32 22.00 16.82
CA PHE A 293 -18.53 22.21 16.02
C PHE A 293 -19.74 21.38 16.47
N ALA A 294 -19.51 20.23 17.10
CA ALA A 294 -20.57 19.29 17.47
C ALA A 294 -21.32 19.63 18.76
N ARG A 295 -21.12 20.82 19.37
CA ARG A 295 -21.74 21.31 20.63
C ARG A 295 -23.29 21.40 20.55
N SER A 296 -23.97 20.26 20.30
CA SER A 296 -25.41 20.12 20.09
C SER A 296 -26.08 19.37 21.26
N ARG A 297 -27.41 19.47 21.35
CA ARG A 297 -28.23 18.72 22.33
C ARG A 297 -28.40 17.24 21.98
N ASN A 298 -28.07 16.84 20.75
CA ASN A 298 -28.27 15.48 20.23
C ASN A 298 -27.02 14.58 20.32
N THR A 299 -25.91 15.11 20.84
CA THR A 299 -24.67 14.34 21.05
C THR A 299 -24.59 13.91 22.53
N PRO A 300 -24.42 12.61 22.85
CA PRO A 300 -24.26 12.15 24.22
C PRO A 300 -23.07 12.82 24.92
N ALA A 301 -23.23 13.21 26.19
CA ALA A 301 -22.14 13.79 26.99
C ALA A 301 -20.90 12.88 27.03
N THR A 302 -21.13 11.57 27.05
CA THR A 302 -20.10 10.52 27.01
C THR A 302 -19.22 10.61 25.75
N SER A 303 -19.79 10.92 24.58
CA SER A 303 -19.02 11.03 23.33
C SER A 303 -18.04 12.20 23.37
N PHE A 304 -18.41 13.32 24.01
CA PHE A 304 -17.49 14.45 24.20
C PHE A 304 -16.37 14.14 25.19
N GLU A 305 -16.66 13.39 26.25
CA GLU A 305 -15.67 12.97 27.23
C GLU A 305 -14.66 12.02 26.58
N ILE A 306 -15.14 11.00 25.86
CA ILE A 306 -14.29 10.07 25.09
C ILE A 306 -13.45 10.83 24.08
N GLY A 307 -14.06 11.71 23.27
CA GLY A 307 -13.34 12.48 22.25
C GLY A 307 -12.25 13.38 22.84
N ARG A 308 -12.53 14.07 23.95
CA ARG A 308 -11.52 14.89 24.65
C ARG A 308 -10.38 14.04 25.23
N GLY A 309 -10.72 12.90 25.83
CA GLY A 309 -9.72 11.95 26.33
C GLY A 309 -8.80 11.44 25.22
N LEU A 310 -9.37 11.09 24.06
CA LEU A 310 -8.61 10.64 22.88
C LEU A 310 -7.71 11.74 22.31
N VAL A 311 -8.17 13.00 22.28
CA VAL A 311 -7.31 14.14 21.87
C VAL A 311 -6.12 14.29 22.81
N GLN A 312 -6.35 14.27 24.12
CA GLN A 312 -5.27 14.36 25.11
C GLN A 312 -4.29 13.20 25.00
N ALA A 313 -4.79 11.97 24.90
CA ALA A 313 -3.97 10.77 24.74
C ALA A 313 -3.16 10.79 23.43
N SER A 314 -3.74 11.30 22.33
CA SER A 314 -3.05 11.46 21.05
C SER A 314 -1.90 12.46 21.15
N VAL A 315 -2.12 13.62 21.79
CA VAL A 315 -1.06 14.63 22.01
C VAL A 315 0.08 14.04 22.83
N GLN A 316 -0.23 13.32 23.92
CA GLN A 316 0.78 12.67 24.75
C GLN A 316 1.58 11.61 23.96
N ALA A 317 0.89 10.73 23.24
CA ALA A 317 1.53 9.67 22.46
C ALA A 317 2.46 10.24 21.36
N LEU A 318 2.05 11.31 20.69
CA LEU A 318 2.86 12.00 19.69
C LEU A 318 4.09 12.69 20.31
N ALA A 319 3.94 13.33 21.48
CA ALA A 319 5.06 13.92 22.20
C ALA A 319 6.09 12.87 22.64
N GLU A 320 5.64 11.75 23.20
CA GLU A 320 6.50 10.62 23.55
C GLU A 320 7.23 10.05 22.32
N HIS A 321 6.55 9.97 21.18
CA HIS A 321 7.16 9.50 19.94
C HIS A 321 8.30 10.41 19.46
N GLU A 322 8.07 11.73 19.45
CA GLU A 322 9.07 12.72 19.05
C GLU A 322 10.28 12.73 20.00
N LEU A 323 10.05 12.65 21.32
CA LEU A 323 11.13 12.54 22.31
C LEU A 323 12.00 11.30 22.09
N ALA A 324 11.38 10.15 21.80
CA ALA A 324 12.09 8.89 21.57
C ALA A 324 12.69 8.77 20.16
N ARG A 325 12.42 9.71 19.25
CA ARG A 325 12.73 9.60 17.82
C ARG A 325 14.23 9.53 17.58
N ALA A 326 14.99 10.48 18.12
CA ALA A 326 16.43 10.57 17.91
C ALA A 326 17.15 9.29 18.38
N GLU A 327 16.79 8.79 19.55
CA GLU A 327 17.36 7.57 20.12
C GLU A 327 16.98 6.32 19.31
N THR A 328 15.72 6.22 18.86
CA THR A 328 15.28 5.11 18.01
C THR A 328 16.07 5.07 16.69
N PHE A 329 16.31 6.22 16.05
CA PHE A 329 17.12 6.31 14.83
C PHE A 329 18.61 6.04 15.10
N ARG A 330 19.12 6.44 16.26
CA ARG A 330 20.49 6.13 16.68
C ARG A 330 20.69 4.62 16.83
N LEU A 331 19.83 3.96 17.61
CA LEU A 331 19.85 2.50 17.81
C LEU A 331 19.66 1.73 16.51
N HIS A 332 18.75 2.16 15.63
CA HIS A 332 18.55 1.51 14.34
C HIS A 332 19.82 1.52 13.46
N ARG A 333 20.55 2.66 13.45
CA ARG A 333 21.85 2.76 12.76
C ARG A 333 22.91 1.89 13.44
N GLU A 334 23.00 1.94 14.77
CA GLU A 334 23.94 1.12 15.54
C GLU A 334 23.73 -0.38 15.28
N TYR A 335 22.49 -0.87 15.37
CA TYR A 335 22.17 -2.26 15.06
C TYR A 335 22.55 -2.62 13.62
N SER A 336 22.30 -1.74 12.65
CA SER A 336 22.67 -1.98 11.24
C SER A 336 24.20 -2.10 11.06
N THR A 337 24.96 -1.27 11.77
CA THR A 337 26.43 -1.35 11.80
C THR A 337 26.90 -2.65 12.45
N ARG A 338 26.38 -3.00 13.62
CA ARG A 338 26.73 -4.24 14.34
C ARG A 338 26.37 -5.50 13.54
N VAL A 339 25.21 -5.52 12.90
CA VAL A 339 24.82 -6.63 12.01
C VAL A 339 25.81 -6.74 10.85
N THR A 340 26.23 -5.62 10.24
CA THR A 340 27.22 -5.63 9.15
C THR A 340 28.56 -6.18 9.61
N ALA A 341 29.03 -5.77 10.79
CA ALA A 341 30.24 -6.30 11.40
C ALA A 341 30.13 -7.81 11.68
N ALA A 342 28.99 -8.28 12.22
CA ALA A 342 28.74 -9.70 12.49
C ALA A 342 28.87 -10.58 11.23
N ILE A 343 28.39 -10.10 10.09
CA ILE A 343 28.52 -10.82 8.81
C ILE A 343 29.96 -10.84 8.34
N THR A 344 30.65 -9.71 8.41
CA THR A 344 32.06 -9.64 8.04
C THR A 344 32.88 -10.59 8.91
N ALA A 345 32.62 -10.64 10.22
CA ALA A 345 33.23 -11.57 11.15
C ALA A 345 32.90 -13.04 10.81
N THR A 346 31.63 -13.34 10.50
CA THR A 346 31.21 -14.69 10.07
C THR A 346 31.96 -15.14 8.82
N ASN A 347 31.96 -14.31 7.78
CA ASN A 347 32.62 -14.63 6.51
C ASN A 347 34.12 -14.79 6.70
N THR A 348 34.71 -13.97 7.55
CA THR A 348 36.12 -14.06 7.95
C THR A 348 36.42 -15.39 8.63
N GLU A 349 35.59 -15.79 9.59
CA GLU A 349 35.79 -17.03 10.34
C GLU A 349 35.55 -18.27 9.47
N LEU A 350 34.50 -18.27 8.63
CA LEU A 350 34.25 -19.34 7.66
C LEU A 350 35.41 -19.48 6.66
N ALA A 351 36.02 -18.37 6.22
CA ALA A 351 37.20 -18.40 5.38
C ALA A 351 38.40 -19.01 6.11
N ARG A 352 38.62 -18.65 7.38
CA ARG A 352 39.68 -19.23 8.24
C ARG A 352 39.49 -20.73 8.44
N LEU A 353 38.27 -21.17 8.79
CA LEU A 353 37.91 -22.58 8.92
C LEU A 353 38.13 -23.35 7.62
N ALA A 354 37.87 -22.72 6.47
CA ALA A 354 38.10 -23.34 5.17
C ALA A 354 39.58 -23.57 4.87
N THR A 355 40.42 -22.61 5.23
CA THR A 355 41.88 -22.74 5.13
C THR A 355 42.41 -23.88 6.01
N LEU A 356 41.95 -23.96 7.26
CA LEU A 356 42.37 -25.04 8.17
C LEU A 356 41.92 -26.44 7.71
N ALA A 357 40.80 -26.53 7.00
CA ALA A 357 40.29 -27.79 6.44
C ALA A 357 40.97 -28.18 5.11
N GLY A 358 41.92 -27.38 4.59
CA GLY A 358 42.63 -27.67 3.35
C GLY A 358 41.79 -27.58 2.08
N SER A 359 40.60 -26.96 2.13
CA SER A 359 39.70 -26.81 0.99
C SER A 359 39.10 -25.42 0.96
N GLU A 360 39.51 -24.61 -0.03
CA GLU A 360 38.93 -23.29 -0.28
C GLU A 360 37.44 -23.41 -0.62
N ILE A 361 36.64 -22.40 -0.27
CA ILE A 361 35.19 -22.38 -0.51
C ILE A 361 34.86 -22.73 -1.97
N PRO A 362 35.49 -22.15 -3.02
CA PRO A 362 35.17 -22.51 -4.41
C PRO A 362 35.36 -24.00 -4.77
N GLN A 363 36.25 -24.69 -4.06
CA GLN A 363 36.67 -26.07 -4.36
C GLN A 363 35.81 -27.14 -3.67
N ARG A 364 34.86 -26.74 -2.81
CA ARG A 364 33.93 -27.68 -2.14
C ARG A 364 32.77 -28.04 -3.07
N PRO A 365 32.45 -29.33 -3.28
CA PRO A 365 31.31 -29.74 -4.09
C PRO A 365 30.00 -29.33 -3.43
N TYR A 366 29.01 -29.01 -4.25
CA TYR A 366 27.69 -28.60 -3.76
C TYR A 366 26.59 -28.83 -4.79
N THR A 367 25.32 -28.86 -4.34
CA THR A 367 24.18 -29.21 -5.18
C THR A 367 23.11 -28.12 -5.19
N TYR A 368 22.73 -27.64 -6.38
CA TYR A 368 21.53 -26.84 -6.60
C TYR A 368 20.36 -27.76 -6.94
N ARG A 369 19.23 -27.58 -6.25
CA ARG A 369 18.00 -28.36 -6.48
C ARG A 369 16.92 -27.44 -7.02
N LEU A 370 16.52 -27.65 -8.27
CA LEU A 370 15.61 -26.80 -9.01
C LEU A 370 14.36 -27.59 -9.41
N PRO A 371 13.16 -26.99 -9.40
CA PRO A 371 12.01 -27.59 -10.10
C PRO A 371 12.22 -27.51 -11.61
N LEU A 372 11.57 -28.39 -12.39
CA LEU A 372 11.65 -28.32 -13.86
C LEU A 372 11.17 -26.97 -14.43
N SER A 373 10.20 -26.32 -13.78
CA SER A 373 9.74 -24.97 -14.16
C SER A 373 10.86 -23.91 -14.16
N ALA A 374 11.97 -24.14 -13.45
CA ALA A 374 13.16 -23.31 -13.45
C ALA A 374 13.81 -23.11 -14.84
N THR A 375 13.56 -24.02 -15.79
CA THR A 375 14.14 -23.95 -17.13
C THR A 375 13.42 -22.95 -18.05
N THR A 376 12.28 -22.42 -17.62
CA THR A 376 11.37 -21.63 -18.48
C THR A 376 11.53 -20.13 -18.35
N GLN A 377 12.28 -19.64 -17.34
CA GLN A 377 12.51 -18.21 -17.09
C GLN A 377 13.87 -17.96 -16.41
N ALA A 378 14.46 -16.78 -16.61
CA ALA A 378 15.61 -16.35 -15.82
C ALA A 378 15.31 -16.27 -14.33
N GLN A 379 16.23 -16.82 -13.51
CA GLN A 379 16.15 -16.74 -12.06
C GLN A 379 17.52 -16.90 -11.40
N VAL A 380 17.61 -16.38 -10.17
CA VAL A 380 18.74 -16.63 -9.28
C VAL A 380 18.58 -18.02 -8.66
N ILE A 381 19.61 -18.84 -8.76
CA ILE A 381 19.67 -20.18 -8.16
C ILE A 381 20.59 -20.18 -6.95
N THR A 382 20.18 -20.86 -5.89
CA THR A 382 20.94 -20.98 -4.64
C THR A 382 20.86 -22.41 -4.12
N PRO A 383 21.86 -22.91 -3.36
CA PRO A 383 21.78 -24.26 -2.79
C PRO A 383 20.62 -24.41 -1.79
N ALA A 384 20.27 -23.33 -1.07
CA ALA A 384 19.15 -23.28 -0.13
C ALA A 384 17.82 -22.91 -0.81
N ALA A 385 16.77 -23.70 -0.61
CA ALA A 385 15.47 -23.49 -1.27
C ALA A 385 14.76 -22.18 -0.86
N ALA A 386 14.77 -21.84 0.43
CA ALA A 386 14.08 -20.64 0.92
C ALA A 386 14.70 -19.34 0.38
N SER A 387 16.01 -19.34 0.17
CA SER A 387 16.73 -18.19 -0.37
C SER A 387 16.41 -17.97 -1.84
N MET A 388 16.37 -19.05 -2.61
CA MET A 388 15.90 -19.04 -4.00
C MET A 388 14.46 -18.52 -4.09
N ALA A 389 13.58 -18.92 -3.17
CA ALA A 389 12.20 -18.44 -3.13
C ALA A 389 12.11 -16.91 -2.94
N ALA A 390 13.09 -16.27 -2.29
CA ALA A 390 13.11 -14.82 -2.16
C ALA A 390 13.40 -14.08 -3.49
N PHE A 391 14.11 -14.71 -4.42
CA PHE A 391 14.37 -14.17 -5.76
C PHE A 391 13.24 -14.46 -6.76
N ALA A 392 12.33 -15.39 -6.44
CA ALA A 392 11.22 -15.76 -7.33
C ALA A 392 10.38 -14.56 -7.77
N ARG A 393 10.18 -13.57 -6.89
CA ARG A 393 9.43 -12.33 -7.21
C ARG A 393 10.13 -11.42 -8.23
N GLY A 394 11.45 -11.57 -8.39
CA GLY A 394 12.27 -10.79 -9.33
C GLY A 394 12.55 -11.51 -10.65
N ALA A 395 12.17 -12.79 -10.80
CA ALA A 395 12.51 -13.62 -11.96
C ALA A 395 12.03 -13.01 -13.29
N THR A 396 10.77 -12.58 -13.37
CA THR A 396 10.23 -11.93 -14.56
C THR A 396 10.97 -10.63 -14.89
N ALA A 397 11.26 -9.81 -13.88
CA ALA A 397 12.02 -8.56 -14.07
C ALA A 397 13.44 -8.85 -14.56
N LEU A 398 14.07 -9.94 -14.08
CA LEU A 398 15.41 -10.36 -14.46
C LEU A 398 15.47 -10.75 -15.94
N GLY A 399 14.51 -11.55 -16.42
CA GLY A 399 14.39 -11.90 -17.84
C GLY A 399 14.17 -10.69 -18.74
N VAL A 400 13.29 -9.76 -18.32
CA VAL A 400 13.06 -8.49 -19.04
C VAL A 400 14.33 -7.64 -19.10
N ALA A 401 15.05 -7.52 -17.98
CA ALA A 401 16.30 -6.76 -17.92
C ALA A 401 17.38 -7.39 -18.81
N LEU A 402 17.48 -8.72 -18.86
CA LEU A 402 18.43 -9.43 -19.72
C LEU A 402 18.13 -9.19 -21.20
N GLN A 403 16.85 -9.29 -21.60
CA GLN A 403 16.41 -9.00 -22.97
C GLN A 403 16.66 -7.53 -23.35
N ALA A 404 16.44 -6.59 -22.42
CA ALA A 404 16.70 -5.17 -22.63
C ALA A 404 18.19 -4.83 -22.71
N ALA A 405 19.08 -5.59 -22.04
CA ALA A 405 20.52 -5.39 -22.12
C ALA A 405 21.09 -5.72 -23.51
N ARG A 406 20.54 -6.74 -24.19
CA ARG A 406 21.06 -7.26 -25.46
C ARG A 406 21.20 -6.18 -26.55
N PRO A 407 20.17 -5.42 -26.95
CA PRO A 407 20.33 -4.39 -27.99
C PRO A 407 21.26 -3.24 -27.58
N LEU A 408 21.51 -3.04 -26.28
CA LEU A 408 22.45 -2.03 -25.79
C LEU A 408 23.91 -2.46 -25.93
N LEU A 409 24.17 -3.77 -26.03
CA LEU A 409 25.51 -4.37 -25.97
C LEU A 409 25.92 -5.04 -27.29
N VAL A 410 24.97 -5.66 -27.98
CA VAL A 410 25.20 -6.33 -29.26
C VAL A 410 25.21 -5.29 -30.39
N GLY A 411 26.31 -5.24 -31.14
CA GLY A 411 26.50 -4.24 -32.21
C GLY A 411 27.89 -4.30 -32.84
N PRO A 412 28.36 -3.23 -33.49
CA PRO A 412 29.72 -3.17 -34.01
C PRO A 412 30.76 -3.29 -32.88
N PRO A 413 31.98 -3.79 -33.17
CA PRO A 413 33.05 -3.93 -32.18
C PRO A 413 33.31 -2.61 -31.44
N ARG A 414 33.45 -2.67 -30.12
CA ARG A 414 33.70 -1.48 -29.28
C ARG A 414 35.13 -1.41 -28.80
N LEU A 415 35.67 -0.20 -28.70
CA LEU A 415 37.00 0.10 -28.15
C LEU A 415 37.04 0.08 -26.62
N VAL A 416 35.90 0.07 -25.95
CA VAL A 416 35.77 0.09 -24.48
C VAL A 416 34.79 -0.99 -24.08
N LEU A 417 35.14 -1.76 -23.03
CA LEU A 417 34.23 -2.73 -22.46
C LEU A 417 33.15 -1.99 -21.67
N GLU A 418 31.92 -2.01 -22.18
CA GLU A 418 30.75 -1.52 -21.48
C GLU A 418 29.91 -2.73 -21.05
N VAL A 419 29.59 -2.80 -19.76
CA VAL A 419 28.80 -3.88 -19.17
C VAL A 419 27.46 -3.34 -18.70
N ALA A 420 26.41 -4.14 -18.81
CA ALA A 420 25.09 -3.74 -18.33
C ALA A 420 24.84 -4.32 -16.93
N SER A 421 24.47 -3.47 -15.98
CA SER A 421 24.09 -3.93 -14.63
C SER A 421 22.77 -4.70 -14.69
N LEU A 422 22.79 -5.99 -14.34
CA LEU A 422 21.62 -6.86 -14.44
C LEU A 422 20.91 -7.06 -13.10
N LEU A 423 21.66 -7.27 -12.04
CA LEU A 423 21.09 -7.57 -10.73
C LEU A 423 22.07 -7.14 -9.63
N LEU A 424 21.61 -6.29 -8.71
CA LEU A 424 22.37 -5.92 -7.52
C LEU A 424 21.64 -6.46 -6.30
N PHE A 425 22.36 -7.20 -5.45
CA PHE A 425 21.76 -7.77 -4.26
C PHE A 425 22.73 -7.94 -3.10
N SER A 426 22.19 -7.93 -1.89
CA SER A 426 22.90 -8.40 -0.70
C SER A 426 22.45 -9.82 -0.39
N PHE A 427 23.29 -10.80 -0.68
CA PHE A 427 23.15 -12.14 -0.12
C PHE A 427 23.89 -12.21 1.20
N ARG A 428 23.31 -12.93 2.16
CA ARG A 428 23.89 -13.24 3.46
C ARG A 428 23.35 -14.61 3.87
N LEU A 429 23.80 -15.67 3.20
CA LEU A 429 23.21 -17.03 3.29
C LEU A 429 24.22 -18.10 3.70
N ASP A 430 23.81 -18.90 4.68
CA ASP A 430 23.87 -20.37 4.93
C ASP A 430 24.93 -21.27 4.26
N HIS A 431 25.53 -20.90 3.12
CA HIS A 431 26.44 -21.75 2.33
C HIS A 431 27.59 -20.98 1.63
N GLY A 432 28.12 -19.91 2.26
CA GLY A 432 29.31 -19.20 1.77
C GLY A 432 29.09 -18.34 0.52
N ASP A 433 27.95 -17.64 0.44
CA ASP A 433 27.56 -16.72 -0.65
C ASP A 433 27.49 -17.36 -2.04
N ARG A 434 27.21 -18.66 -2.14
CA ARG A 434 27.04 -19.35 -3.43
C ARG A 434 25.72 -18.98 -4.08
N TYR A 435 25.80 -18.47 -5.30
CA TYR A 435 24.64 -18.24 -6.15
C TYR A 435 25.01 -18.52 -7.61
N GLY A 436 23.99 -18.73 -8.42
CA GLY A 436 24.09 -18.75 -9.87
C GLY A 436 22.92 -18.04 -10.52
N ILE A 437 22.97 -17.85 -11.83
CA ILE A 437 21.81 -17.45 -12.64
C ILE A 437 21.53 -18.58 -13.61
N SER A 438 20.30 -19.08 -13.60
CA SER A 438 19.77 -20.00 -14.61
C SER A 438 18.81 -19.22 -15.49
N SER A 439 18.95 -19.31 -16.81
CA SER A 439 18.10 -18.63 -17.78
C SER A 439 17.88 -19.50 -19.02
N PRO A 440 16.68 -19.49 -19.63
CA PRO A 440 16.47 -20.10 -20.93
C PRO A 440 17.47 -19.58 -21.95
N LEU A 441 18.08 -20.45 -22.77
CA LEU A 441 19.10 -20.02 -23.74
C LEU A 441 18.59 -18.94 -24.70
N LYS A 442 17.29 -18.98 -25.05
CA LYS A 442 16.63 -17.97 -25.88
C LYS A 442 16.69 -16.54 -25.34
N GLU A 443 16.89 -16.33 -24.03
CA GLU A 443 17.01 -14.97 -23.49
C GLU A 443 18.36 -14.32 -23.87
N LEU A 444 19.42 -15.13 -24.01
CA LEU A 444 20.74 -14.67 -24.44
C LEU A 444 20.92 -14.79 -25.96
N LEU A 445 20.30 -15.80 -26.57
CA LEU A 445 20.39 -16.11 -28.00
C LEU A 445 19.01 -16.46 -28.57
N PRO A 446 18.13 -15.49 -28.87
CA PRO A 446 16.74 -15.75 -29.29
C PRO A 446 16.58 -16.57 -30.58
N ASP A 447 17.49 -16.39 -31.52
CA ASP A 447 17.39 -16.95 -32.88
C ASP A 447 18.15 -18.29 -33.03
N PHE A 448 18.47 -18.96 -31.91
CA PHE A 448 19.20 -20.23 -31.94
C PHE A 448 18.35 -21.36 -32.55
N LYS A 449 19.02 -22.27 -33.25
CA LYS A 449 18.41 -23.55 -33.66
C LYS A 449 18.80 -24.62 -32.66
N LEU A 450 17.82 -25.34 -32.14
CA LEU A 450 18.06 -26.40 -31.15
C LEU A 450 19.06 -27.45 -31.66
N GLN A 451 18.96 -27.83 -32.93
CA GLN A 451 19.85 -28.80 -33.55
C GLN A 451 21.32 -28.35 -33.50
N ASP A 452 21.61 -27.08 -33.81
CA ASP A 452 22.97 -26.51 -33.79
C ASP A 452 23.59 -26.51 -32.38
N VAL A 453 22.76 -26.50 -31.33
CA VAL A 453 23.20 -26.60 -29.93
C VAL A 453 23.45 -28.05 -29.55
N VAL A 454 22.56 -28.96 -29.94
CA VAL A 454 22.69 -30.40 -29.68
C VAL A 454 23.93 -30.98 -30.38
N GLU A 455 24.22 -30.56 -31.62
CA GLU A 455 25.42 -30.99 -32.36
C GLU A 455 26.74 -30.53 -31.71
N ARG A 456 26.67 -29.54 -30.80
CA ARG A 456 27.81 -29.01 -30.06
C ARG A 456 27.96 -29.58 -28.65
N ILE A 457 27.18 -30.59 -28.25
CA ILE A 457 27.36 -31.25 -26.95
C ILE A 457 28.82 -31.73 -26.81
N GLY A 458 29.48 -31.35 -25.71
CA GLY A 458 30.90 -31.61 -25.47
C GLY A 458 31.86 -30.56 -26.07
N GLN A 459 31.35 -29.63 -26.86
CA GLN A 459 32.11 -28.54 -27.51
C GLN A 459 31.72 -27.18 -26.91
N HIS A 460 31.92 -26.09 -27.68
CA HIS A 460 31.58 -24.72 -27.30
C HIS A 460 30.60 -24.10 -28.30
N LEU A 461 29.73 -23.21 -27.81
CA LEU A 461 28.86 -22.35 -28.61
C LEU A 461 29.21 -20.89 -28.34
N GLU A 462 29.33 -20.11 -29.39
CA GLU A 462 29.60 -18.68 -29.31
C GLU A 462 28.33 -17.91 -28.93
N LEU A 463 28.37 -17.17 -27.81
CA LEU A 463 27.28 -16.30 -27.40
C LEU A 463 27.64 -14.82 -27.62
N PRO A 464 26.69 -13.96 -28.04
CA PRO A 464 26.93 -12.53 -28.24
C PRO A 464 27.03 -11.73 -26.92
N ILE A 465 26.46 -12.29 -25.85
CA ILE A 465 26.53 -11.76 -24.48
C ILE A 465 26.72 -12.92 -23.51
N ARG A 466 27.41 -12.65 -22.40
CA ARG A 466 27.61 -13.58 -21.28
C ARG A 466 27.31 -12.89 -19.96
N LEU A 467 27.08 -13.67 -18.91
CA LEU A 467 26.85 -13.16 -17.55
C LEU A 467 28.12 -13.28 -16.71
N LEU A 468 28.42 -12.22 -15.94
CA LEU A 468 29.58 -12.15 -15.07
C LEU A 468 29.16 -11.78 -13.65
N SER A 469 29.70 -12.50 -12.67
CA SER A 469 29.65 -12.14 -11.25
C SER A 469 30.65 -11.04 -10.93
N GLY A 470 30.28 -10.13 -10.05
CA GLY A 470 31.16 -9.16 -9.44
C GLY A 470 30.60 -8.62 -8.13
N MET A 471 31.24 -7.57 -7.63
CA MET A 471 30.91 -6.93 -6.35
C MET A 471 30.84 -5.41 -6.52
N VAL A 472 29.85 -4.77 -5.88
CA VAL A 472 29.75 -3.32 -5.73
C VAL A 472 29.66 -2.99 -4.25
N GLY A 473 30.77 -2.50 -3.68
CA GLY A 473 30.95 -2.47 -2.23
C GLY A 473 30.88 -3.90 -1.68
N GLU A 474 30.03 -4.10 -0.68
CA GLU A 474 29.78 -5.42 -0.06
C GLU A 474 28.60 -6.18 -0.70
N ASN A 475 28.01 -5.66 -1.79
CA ASN A 475 26.86 -6.31 -2.45
C ASN A 475 27.33 -7.11 -3.67
N SER A 476 26.71 -8.27 -3.88
CA SER A 476 26.88 -9.06 -5.09
C SER A 476 26.19 -8.38 -6.26
N HIS A 477 26.85 -8.42 -7.40
CA HIS A 477 26.44 -7.74 -8.61
C HIS A 477 26.59 -8.66 -9.81
N VAL A 478 25.51 -8.89 -10.55
CA VAL A 478 25.55 -9.61 -11.83
C VAL A 478 25.48 -8.62 -12.97
N GLN A 479 26.36 -8.83 -13.96
CA GLN A 479 26.53 -7.96 -15.10
C GLN A 479 26.37 -8.76 -16.40
N VAL A 480 25.83 -8.11 -17.44
CA VAL A 480 25.84 -8.63 -18.81
C VAL A 480 27.04 -8.04 -19.53
N VAL A 481 27.83 -8.91 -20.15
CA VAL A 481 29.09 -8.58 -20.82
C VAL A 481 28.96 -8.89 -22.31
N PRO A 482 29.26 -7.94 -23.22
CA PRO A 482 29.33 -8.21 -24.65
C PRO A 482 30.59 -8.98 -25.01
N THR A 483 30.49 -9.89 -25.98
CA THR A 483 31.63 -10.73 -26.41
C THR A 483 32.26 -10.27 -27.72
N ASN A 484 31.69 -9.26 -28.38
CA ASN A 484 32.24 -8.61 -29.58
C ASN A 484 33.35 -7.60 -29.28
N VAL A 485 33.94 -7.65 -28.08
CA VAL A 485 35.02 -6.78 -27.62
C VAL A 485 36.30 -7.60 -27.55
N ASP A 486 37.38 -7.06 -28.12
CA ASP A 486 38.67 -7.73 -28.13
C ASP A 486 39.14 -8.08 -26.70
N GLY A 487 39.54 -9.32 -26.49
CA GLY A 487 39.90 -9.87 -25.17
C GLY A 487 38.73 -10.43 -24.33
N VAL A 488 37.49 -10.41 -24.80
CA VAL A 488 36.35 -11.07 -24.13
C VAL A 488 36.02 -12.39 -24.82
N PRO A 489 36.17 -13.57 -24.17
CA PRO A 489 35.84 -14.85 -24.78
C PRO A 489 34.33 -14.97 -25.07
N SER A 490 33.98 -15.33 -26.30
CA SER A 490 32.60 -15.60 -26.74
C SER A 490 32.16 -17.06 -26.55
N ALA A 491 33.13 -17.99 -26.48
CA ALA A 491 32.89 -19.43 -26.40
C ALA A 491 32.36 -19.87 -25.02
N VAL A 492 31.21 -20.57 -25.02
CA VAL A 492 30.58 -21.15 -23.82
C VAL A 492 30.46 -22.67 -23.97
N PRO A 493 30.91 -23.48 -22.98
CA PRO A 493 30.84 -24.93 -23.08
C PRO A 493 29.40 -25.44 -23.11
N VAL A 494 29.12 -26.39 -24.01
CA VAL A 494 27.82 -27.06 -24.13
C VAL A 494 27.91 -28.45 -23.51
N ARG A 495 27.00 -28.76 -22.59
CA ARG A 495 26.92 -30.04 -21.88
C ARG A 495 25.49 -30.56 -21.92
N GLN A 496 25.33 -31.86 -21.66
CA GLN A 496 24.01 -32.49 -21.58
C GLN A 496 23.75 -32.95 -20.15
N ALA A 497 22.57 -32.63 -19.62
CA ALA A 497 22.08 -33.19 -18.39
C ALA A 497 21.63 -34.64 -18.62
N THR A 498 21.85 -35.50 -17.63
CA THR A 498 21.50 -36.92 -17.69
C THR A 498 20.35 -37.22 -16.75
N TRP A 499 19.42 -38.10 -17.13
CA TRP A 499 18.36 -38.53 -16.22
C TRP A 499 18.94 -39.45 -15.15
N ASP A 500 18.78 -39.07 -13.88
CA ASP A 500 19.16 -39.86 -12.71
C ASP A 500 17.89 -40.49 -12.11
N GLY A 501 17.69 -41.78 -12.38
CA GLY A 501 16.47 -42.50 -11.99
C GLY A 501 16.32 -42.71 -10.48
N GLU A 502 17.41 -42.71 -9.72
CA GLU A 502 17.39 -42.81 -8.26
C GLU A 502 16.99 -41.50 -7.61
N LEU A 503 17.49 -40.38 -8.15
CA LEU A 503 17.15 -39.04 -7.68
C LEU A 503 15.85 -38.49 -8.28
N GLY A 504 15.29 -39.16 -9.29
CA GLY A 504 14.11 -38.70 -10.01
C GLY A 504 14.28 -37.34 -10.67
N ALA A 505 15.49 -37.01 -11.14
CA ALA A 505 15.85 -35.67 -11.59
C ALA A 505 16.83 -35.72 -12.77
N TYR A 506 16.80 -34.67 -13.61
CA TYR A 506 17.89 -34.43 -14.56
C TYR A 506 19.09 -33.85 -13.82
N ARG A 507 20.27 -34.42 -14.04
CA ARG A 507 21.51 -34.11 -13.35
C ARG A 507 22.57 -33.57 -14.29
N PHE A 508 23.10 -32.41 -13.95
CA PHE A 508 24.28 -31.80 -14.58
C PHE A 508 25.38 -31.64 -13.54
N VAL A 509 26.63 -31.83 -13.94
CA VAL A 509 27.81 -31.64 -13.09
C VAL A 509 28.80 -30.78 -13.87
N THR A 510 29.32 -29.72 -13.25
CA THR A 510 30.32 -28.85 -13.88
C THR A 510 31.66 -29.54 -14.03
N ASP A 511 32.43 -29.10 -15.02
CA ASP A 511 33.83 -29.53 -15.18
C ASP A 511 34.72 -28.86 -14.12
N GLY A 512 35.77 -29.55 -13.68
CA GLY A 512 36.80 -29.03 -12.78
C GLY A 512 36.74 -29.52 -11.32
N PRO A 513 37.77 -29.22 -10.49
CA PRO A 513 37.81 -29.59 -9.08
C PRO A 513 36.86 -28.69 -8.28
N GLY A 514 35.98 -29.28 -7.48
CA GLY A 514 34.81 -28.61 -6.90
C GLY A 514 33.53 -28.75 -7.74
N PRO A 515 33.13 -29.97 -8.16
CA PRO A 515 32.00 -30.18 -9.04
C PRO A 515 30.70 -29.63 -8.44
N ILE A 516 30.09 -28.71 -9.18
CA ILE A 516 28.78 -28.17 -8.89
C ILE A 516 27.77 -29.11 -9.53
N THR A 517 26.90 -29.70 -8.73
CA THR A 517 25.79 -30.51 -9.23
C THR A 517 24.54 -29.64 -9.34
N VAL A 518 23.85 -29.69 -10.47
CA VAL A 518 22.52 -29.09 -10.64
C VAL A 518 21.52 -30.19 -10.93
N LEU A 519 20.45 -30.25 -10.13
CA LEU A 519 19.38 -31.23 -10.24
C LEU A 519 18.08 -30.51 -10.62
N TRP A 520 17.43 -30.91 -11.72
CA TRP A 520 16.09 -30.47 -12.08
C TRP A 520 15.08 -31.58 -11.84
N THR A 521 14.16 -31.36 -10.89
CA THR A 521 13.16 -32.34 -10.46
C THR A 521 11.80 -32.05 -11.11
N PRO A 522 11.12 -33.03 -11.71
CA PRO A 522 9.75 -32.86 -12.18
C PRO A 522 8.79 -32.52 -11.05
N GLU A 523 7.85 -31.61 -11.30
CA GLU A 523 6.79 -31.30 -10.32
C GLU A 523 5.80 -32.47 -10.27
N THR A 524 5.69 -33.15 -9.13
CA THR A 524 4.62 -34.12 -8.91
C THR A 524 3.27 -33.39 -8.95
N ARG A 525 2.37 -33.85 -9.82
CA ARG A 525 1.00 -33.32 -9.99
C ARG A 525 0.29 -33.14 -8.63
N PRO A 526 -0.49 -32.08 -8.38
CA PRO A 526 -1.31 -31.99 -7.18
C PRO A 526 -2.38 -33.07 -7.24
N GLY A 527 -2.24 -34.12 -6.43
CA GLY A 527 -3.12 -35.29 -6.47
C GLY A 527 -2.92 -36.29 -5.33
N ASP A 528 -1.73 -36.36 -4.72
CA ASP A 528 -1.48 -37.29 -3.61
C ASP A 528 -1.38 -36.53 -2.29
N SER A 529 -2.53 -36.39 -1.63
CA SER A 529 -2.59 -36.10 -0.19
C SER A 529 -2.13 -37.34 0.56
N SER A 530 -0.82 -37.60 0.58
CA SER A 530 -0.24 -38.57 1.51
C SER A 530 0.47 -37.83 2.63
N THR A 531 -0.18 -37.81 3.78
CA THR A 531 0.32 -37.26 5.04
C THR A 531 1.21 -38.28 5.74
N THR A 532 2.44 -38.52 5.29
CA THR A 532 3.44 -39.25 6.10
C THR A 532 4.88 -38.96 5.64
N LEU A 533 5.53 -38.05 6.36
CA LEU A 533 6.86 -38.12 7.01
C LEU A 533 7.18 -36.68 7.46
N PRO A 534 7.89 -36.47 8.58
CA PRO A 534 8.01 -35.14 9.15
C PRO A 534 8.67 -34.25 8.11
N THR A 535 8.01 -33.15 7.78
CA THR A 535 8.69 -31.97 7.27
C THR A 535 9.81 -31.72 8.25
N GLU A 536 11.03 -32.16 7.92
CA GLU A 536 12.21 -31.58 8.51
C GLU A 536 11.97 -30.08 8.31
N GLU A 537 11.73 -29.36 9.40
CA GLU A 537 11.65 -27.92 9.40
C GLU A 537 13.02 -27.47 8.89
N GLN A 538 13.17 -27.41 7.56
CA GLN A 538 14.27 -26.72 6.94
C GLN A 538 14.10 -25.29 7.42
N SER A 539 14.98 -24.94 8.35
CA SER A 539 15.08 -23.66 9.01
C SER A 539 14.60 -22.57 8.08
N ASN A 540 13.71 -21.71 8.55
CA ASN A 540 13.08 -20.63 7.81
C ASN A 540 14.19 -19.68 7.23
N ARG A 541 14.77 -20.08 6.10
CA ARG A 541 16.09 -19.62 5.64
C ARG A 541 15.97 -18.26 4.96
N LEU A 542 16.45 -17.26 5.68
CA LEU A 542 17.07 -16.01 5.24
C LEU A 542 16.59 -15.33 3.95
N TYR A 543 16.05 -14.13 4.17
CA TYR A 543 15.68 -13.19 3.13
C TYR A 543 16.92 -12.38 2.68
N PRO A 544 17.20 -12.27 1.37
CA PRO A 544 18.21 -11.38 0.82
C PRO A 544 17.90 -9.93 1.22
N GLY A 545 18.93 -9.12 1.42
CA GLY A 545 18.80 -7.71 1.79
C GLY A 545 18.14 -6.88 0.69
N ILE A 546 18.92 -6.07 -0.01
CA ILE A 546 18.45 -5.41 -1.23
C ILE A 546 18.37 -6.47 -2.32
N ILE A 547 17.26 -6.53 -3.06
CA ILE A 547 17.21 -7.15 -4.38
C ILE A 547 16.78 -6.04 -5.33
N SER A 548 17.68 -5.66 -6.24
CA SER A 548 17.41 -4.61 -7.22
C SER A 548 17.68 -5.15 -8.62
N VAL A 549 16.61 -5.24 -9.41
CA VAL A 549 16.68 -5.50 -10.85
C VAL A 549 16.31 -4.19 -11.54
N PRO A 550 17.22 -3.55 -12.29
CA PRO A 550 16.89 -2.32 -13.01
C PRO A 550 15.96 -2.65 -14.20
N SER A 551 14.86 -1.91 -14.33
CA SER A 551 13.94 -2.07 -15.48
C SER A 551 14.60 -1.76 -16.82
N THR A 552 15.64 -0.92 -16.81
CA THR A 552 16.53 -0.65 -17.94
C THR A 552 17.98 -0.70 -17.46
N PRO A 553 18.76 -1.72 -17.86
CA PRO A 553 20.16 -1.84 -17.46
C PRO A 553 20.97 -0.61 -17.84
N LYS A 554 21.70 -0.05 -16.86
CA LYS A 554 22.65 1.04 -17.13
C LYS A 554 23.97 0.44 -17.61
N LEU A 555 24.56 1.05 -18.64
CA LEU A 555 25.91 0.74 -19.08
C LEU A 555 26.93 1.32 -18.09
N LEU A 556 27.86 0.49 -17.69
CA LEU A 556 29.00 0.83 -16.86
C LEU A 556 30.27 0.60 -17.67
N THR A 557 31.17 1.56 -17.66
CA THR A 557 32.46 1.43 -18.33
C THR A 557 33.39 0.59 -17.46
N PHE A 558 33.85 -0.54 -18.00
CA PHE A 558 34.79 -1.44 -17.34
C PHE A 558 36.21 -1.22 -17.89
N PRO A 559 37.26 -1.22 -17.04
CA PRO A 559 38.63 -1.18 -17.53
C PRO A 559 38.93 -2.47 -18.30
N ALA A 560 39.38 -2.33 -19.55
CA ALA A 560 39.69 -3.43 -20.49
C ALA A 560 40.88 -4.33 -20.06
N THR A 561 41.35 -4.21 -18.82
CA THR A 561 42.47 -4.96 -18.23
C THR A 561 42.04 -5.97 -17.17
N ALA A 562 40.73 -6.07 -16.90
CA ALA A 562 40.22 -7.08 -15.98
C ALA A 562 40.36 -8.47 -16.62
N ASP A 563 41.06 -9.38 -15.93
CA ASP A 563 41.11 -10.80 -16.29
C ASP A 563 39.72 -11.40 -16.06
N LEU A 564 38.91 -11.43 -17.11
CA LEU A 564 37.52 -11.89 -17.08
C LEU A 564 37.49 -13.42 -16.99
N HIS A 565 36.91 -13.93 -15.91
CA HIS A 565 36.69 -15.36 -15.71
C HIS A 565 35.20 -15.67 -15.73
N PHE A 566 34.78 -16.54 -16.65
CA PHE A 566 33.40 -17.00 -16.78
C PHE A 566 33.29 -18.44 -16.27
N SER A 567 32.33 -18.67 -15.37
CA SER A 567 31.97 -19.99 -14.85
C SER A 567 30.55 -20.32 -15.29
N ASP A 568 30.36 -20.48 -16.60
CA ASP A 568 29.07 -20.61 -17.28
C ASP A 568 29.01 -21.81 -18.24
N TYR A 569 27.81 -22.31 -18.45
CA TYR A 569 27.52 -23.49 -19.27
C TYR A 569 26.21 -23.31 -20.02
N ILE A 570 26.13 -23.94 -21.20
CA ILE A 570 24.85 -24.24 -21.85
C ILE A 570 24.53 -25.70 -21.56
N VAL A 571 23.44 -25.94 -20.83
CA VAL A 571 22.98 -27.28 -20.46
C VAL A 571 21.79 -27.65 -21.34
N THR A 572 21.97 -28.70 -22.13
CA THR A 572 20.94 -29.35 -22.95
C THR A 572 20.32 -30.52 -22.18
N PHE A 573 19.12 -30.93 -22.57
CA PHE A 573 18.44 -32.09 -21.98
C PHE A 573 18.28 -33.20 -23.03
N PRO A 574 18.02 -34.46 -22.62
CA PRO A 574 17.69 -35.54 -23.54
C PRO A 574 16.53 -35.15 -24.47
N ALA A 575 16.58 -35.54 -25.74
CA ALA A 575 15.63 -35.07 -26.76
C ALA A 575 14.16 -35.46 -26.47
N ASP A 576 13.96 -36.56 -25.76
CA ASP A 576 12.69 -37.09 -25.28
C ASP A 576 12.11 -36.32 -24.08
N SER A 577 12.91 -35.46 -23.42
CA SER A 577 12.46 -34.63 -22.30
C SER A 577 11.52 -33.48 -22.70
N GLY A 578 11.61 -33.02 -23.95
CA GLY A 578 10.89 -31.82 -24.42
C GLY A 578 11.37 -30.50 -23.79
N LEU A 579 12.49 -30.50 -23.06
CA LEU A 579 13.02 -29.32 -22.38
C LEU A 579 13.97 -28.52 -23.27
N GLU A 580 13.82 -27.20 -23.27
CA GLU A 580 14.74 -26.30 -23.97
C GLU A 580 16.09 -26.18 -23.23
N PRO A 581 17.21 -25.94 -23.94
CA PRO A 581 18.50 -25.67 -23.32
C PRO A 581 18.48 -24.44 -22.41
N VAL A 582 19.23 -24.51 -21.32
CA VAL A 582 19.41 -23.41 -20.36
C VAL A 582 20.84 -22.93 -20.34
N TYR A 583 21.03 -21.63 -20.22
CA TYR A 583 22.29 -21.01 -19.85
C TYR A 583 22.37 -20.91 -18.33
N ILE A 584 23.47 -21.35 -17.74
CA ILE A 584 23.71 -21.27 -16.30
C ILE A 584 25.06 -20.62 -16.08
N MET A 585 25.12 -19.64 -15.17
CA MET A 585 26.37 -19.10 -14.64
C MET A 585 26.44 -19.35 -13.13
N PHE A 586 27.65 -19.52 -12.60
CA PHE A 586 27.94 -19.59 -11.17
C PHE A 586 28.82 -18.43 -10.71
N LYS A 587 28.70 -18.05 -9.44
CA LYS A 587 29.55 -17.02 -8.83
C LYS A 587 31.02 -17.32 -9.11
N ASN A 588 31.78 -16.29 -9.46
CA ASN A 588 33.18 -16.44 -9.79
C ASN A 588 33.96 -16.93 -8.56
N PRO A 589 34.80 -17.99 -8.68
CA PRO A 589 35.68 -18.45 -7.61
C PRO A 589 36.48 -17.32 -6.92
N ARG A 590 36.90 -16.29 -7.68
CA ARG A 590 37.65 -15.13 -7.17
C ARG A 590 36.81 -14.17 -6.32
N ASP A 591 35.49 -14.24 -6.40
CA ASP A 591 34.55 -13.43 -5.61
C ASP A 591 34.12 -14.12 -4.30
N HIS A 592 34.57 -15.36 -4.05
CA HIS A 592 34.38 -16.02 -2.76
C HIS A 592 35.43 -15.55 -1.77
N ALA A 593 35.07 -15.44 -0.50
CA ALA A 593 36.05 -15.22 0.57
C ALA A 593 37.01 -16.42 0.70
N GLY A 594 38.24 -16.14 1.15
CA GLY A 594 39.25 -17.16 1.44
C GLY A 594 40.39 -16.57 2.27
N ALA A 595 41.36 -17.38 2.67
CA ALA A 595 42.53 -16.91 3.42
C ALA A 595 43.83 -17.25 2.70
N GLY A 596 44.83 -16.39 2.86
CA GLY A 596 46.14 -16.57 2.22
C GLY A 596 46.84 -17.85 2.70
N THR A 597 47.36 -18.63 1.76
CA THR A 597 48.15 -19.84 2.01
C THR A 597 49.45 -19.81 1.21
N GLY A 598 50.34 -20.78 1.45
CA GLY A 598 51.62 -20.88 0.75
C GLY A 598 52.80 -20.24 1.49
N THR A 599 53.99 -20.47 0.96
CA THR A 599 55.27 -20.08 1.57
C THR A 599 55.98 -18.95 0.84
N GLY A 600 55.65 -18.72 -0.42
CA GLY A 600 56.36 -17.84 -1.32
C GLY A 600 57.77 -18.34 -1.62
N GLN A 601 58.46 -17.64 -2.53
CA GLN A 601 59.83 -17.95 -2.89
C GLN A 601 60.64 -16.65 -3.04
N THR A 602 61.68 -16.51 -2.22
CA THR A 602 62.67 -15.44 -2.39
C THR A 602 63.70 -15.83 -3.44
N ILE A 603 63.84 -15.00 -4.48
CA ILE A 603 64.84 -15.18 -5.55
C ILE A 603 65.73 -13.94 -5.68
N PRO A 604 67.01 -14.10 -6.08
CA PRO A 604 67.83 -12.96 -6.49
C PRO A 604 67.20 -12.20 -7.66
N ASP A 605 67.38 -10.88 -7.71
CA ASP A 605 66.91 -10.03 -8.80
C ASP A 605 65.41 -10.16 -9.13
N TRP A 606 64.55 -10.26 -8.11
CA TRP A 606 63.10 -10.43 -8.24
C TRP A 606 62.44 -9.49 -9.28
N GLN A 607 62.87 -8.23 -9.34
CA GLN A 607 62.39 -7.25 -10.34
C GLN A 607 62.65 -7.72 -11.78
N ARG A 608 63.83 -8.30 -12.05
CA ARG A 608 64.20 -8.80 -13.37
C ARG A 608 63.40 -10.06 -13.73
N ALA A 609 63.12 -10.91 -12.75
CA ALA A 609 62.27 -12.08 -12.94
C ALA A 609 60.82 -11.69 -13.31
N ALA A 610 60.29 -10.59 -12.76
CA ALA A 610 58.92 -10.14 -13.01
C ALA A 610 58.67 -9.71 -14.48
N VAL A 611 59.73 -9.32 -15.20
CA VAL A 611 59.70 -8.99 -16.63
C VAL A 611 60.18 -10.14 -17.52
N SER A 612 60.46 -11.31 -16.94
CA SER A 612 60.84 -12.52 -17.66
C SER A 612 59.62 -13.34 -18.10
N ALA A 613 59.82 -14.28 -19.03
CA ALA A 613 58.76 -15.18 -19.49
C ALA A 613 58.24 -16.13 -18.39
N ALA A 614 59.05 -16.42 -17.36
CA ALA A 614 58.65 -17.28 -16.24
C ALA A 614 57.77 -16.53 -15.21
N GLY A 615 57.91 -15.20 -15.15
CA GLY A 615 57.37 -14.38 -14.07
C GLY A 615 58.22 -14.44 -12.80
N ALA A 616 57.85 -13.62 -11.81
CA ALA A 616 58.45 -13.66 -10.48
C ALA A 616 57.48 -14.28 -9.45
N PRO A 617 57.92 -15.22 -8.61
CA PRO A 617 57.09 -15.74 -7.52
C PRO A 617 56.83 -14.65 -6.47
N ILE A 618 55.83 -14.85 -5.61
CA ILE A 618 55.61 -13.96 -4.46
C ILE A 618 56.76 -14.16 -3.45
N PRO A 619 57.47 -13.10 -3.03
CA PRO A 619 58.57 -13.22 -2.07
C PRO A 619 58.11 -13.75 -0.70
N THR A 620 58.95 -14.53 0.00
CA THR A 620 58.59 -15.18 1.28
C THR A 620 58.18 -14.19 2.37
N ASN A 621 58.88 -13.06 2.49
CA ASN A 621 58.54 -11.98 3.43
C ASN A 621 57.17 -11.33 3.15
N ILE A 622 56.69 -11.39 1.90
CA ILE A 622 55.35 -10.93 1.52
C ILE A 622 54.33 -12.04 1.80
N ALA A 623 54.64 -13.28 1.45
CA ALA A 623 53.82 -14.45 1.76
C ALA A 623 53.53 -14.58 3.26
N ASP A 624 54.53 -14.37 4.12
CA ASP A 624 54.40 -14.42 5.57
C ASP A 624 53.38 -13.40 6.13
N GLN A 625 53.22 -12.24 5.48
CA GLN A 625 52.23 -11.22 5.88
C GLN A 625 50.80 -11.55 5.43
N LEU A 626 50.66 -12.46 4.47
CA LEU A 626 49.38 -12.84 3.86
C LEU A 626 48.88 -14.19 4.39
N ARG A 627 49.77 -15.03 4.90
CA ARG A 627 49.46 -16.35 5.44
C ARG A 627 48.44 -16.25 6.57
N ASP A 628 47.43 -17.12 6.52
CA ASP A 628 46.31 -17.21 7.46
C ASP A 628 45.45 -15.93 7.56
N ARG A 629 45.73 -14.91 6.74
CA ARG A 629 44.97 -13.67 6.70
C ARG A 629 43.71 -13.87 5.85
N PRO A 630 42.51 -13.56 6.37
CA PRO A 630 41.26 -13.67 5.64
C PRO A 630 41.07 -12.49 4.66
N PHE A 631 40.49 -12.78 3.50
CA PHE A 631 40.15 -11.83 2.45
C PHE A 631 38.72 -12.08 1.96
N GLY A 632 37.92 -11.01 1.85
CA GLY A 632 36.54 -11.12 1.37
C GLY A 632 36.40 -11.46 -0.12
N ASN A 633 37.47 -11.27 -0.91
CA ASN A 633 37.59 -11.67 -2.32
C ASN A 633 39.06 -11.58 -2.75
N TRP A 634 39.38 -12.13 -3.93
CA TRP A 634 40.72 -12.10 -4.54
C TRP A 634 41.26 -10.68 -4.74
N GLY A 635 40.39 -9.72 -5.07
CA GLY A 635 40.76 -8.32 -5.24
C GLY A 635 41.40 -7.74 -3.97
N LYS A 636 40.89 -8.11 -2.79
CA LYS A 636 41.43 -7.70 -1.49
C LYS A 636 42.79 -8.32 -1.18
N MET A 637 43.01 -9.57 -1.56
CA MET A 637 44.34 -10.19 -1.44
C MET A 637 45.34 -9.52 -2.37
N ARG A 638 44.96 -9.22 -3.62
CA ARG A 638 45.80 -8.49 -4.57
C ARG A 638 46.18 -7.10 -4.05
N GLU A 639 45.23 -6.36 -3.49
CA GLU A 639 45.49 -5.07 -2.84
C GLU A 639 46.52 -5.22 -1.72
N ALA A 640 46.37 -6.26 -0.88
CA ALA A 640 47.29 -6.53 0.22
C ALA A 640 48.70 -6.92 -0.25
N ILE A 641 48.82 -7.73 -1.32
CA ILE A 641 50.11 -8.09 -1.94
C ILE A 641 50.87 -6.81 -2.34
N TRP A 642 50.21 -5.90 -3.07
CA TRP A 642 50.89 -4.68 -3.55
C TRP A 642 51.26 -3.73 -2.41
N ARG A 643 50.40 -3.59 -1.39
CA ARG A 643 50.75 -2.81 -0.19
C ARG A 643 51.98 -3.37 0.52
N ALA A 644 52.02 -4.67 0.74
CA ALA A 644 53.16 -5.33 1.39
C ALA A 644 54.46 -5.15 0.58
N VAL A 645 54.40 -5.23 -0.76
CA VAL A 645 55.55 -4.97 -1.63
C VAL A 645 56.03 -3.51 -1.56
N ALA A 646 55.11 -2.55 -1.40
CA ALA A 646 55.45 -1.14 -1.26
C ALA A 646 56.05 -0.78 0.10
N GLU A 647 55.62 -1.47 1.15
CA GLU A 647 56.10 -1.29 2.53
C GLU A 647 57.43 -2.00 2.78
N ASP A 648 57.77 -3.02 1.98
CA ASP A 648 59.05 -3.72 2.11
C ASP A 648 60.23 -2.81 1.69
N PRO A 649 61.23 -2.60 2.58
CA PRO A 649 62.34 -1.69 2.29
C PRO A 649 63.25 -2.13 1.14
N GLU A 650 63.34 -3.43 0.83
CA GLU A 650 64.21 -3.93 -0.24
C GLU A 650 63.48 -3.97 -1.59
N LEU A 651 62.22 -4.40 -1.61
CA LEU A 651 61.42 -4.46 -2.84
C LEU A 651 61.02 -3.07 -3.35
N SER A 652 60.69 -2.15 -2.44
CA SER A 652 60.20 -0.81 -2.80
C SER A 652 61.25 0.05 -3.52
N LYS A 653 62.55 -0.19 -3.29
CA LYS A 653 63.69 0.48 -3.98
C LYS A 653 63.63 0.35 -5.50
N HIS A 654 62.98 -0.69 -6.01
CA HIS A 654 62.91 -0.97 -7.45
C HIS A 654 61.73 -0.26 -8.14
N PHE A 655 60.92 0.49 -7.41
CA PHE A 655 59.75 1.19 -7.94
C PHE A 655 59.91 2.71 -7.87
N SER A 656 59.30 3.42 -8.83
CA SER A 656 59.24 4.88 -8.78
C SER A 656 58.33 5.35 -7.63
N LYS A 657 58.53 6.57 -7.13
CA LYS A 657 57.66 7.16 -6.09
C LYS A 657 56.17 7.11 -6.45
N SER A 658 55.83 7.30 -7.72
CA SER A 658 54.45 7.21 -8.21
C SER A 658 53.90 5.78 -8.16
N ASN A 659 54.70 4.78 -8.53
CA ASN A 659 54.31 3.37 -8.40
C ASN A 659 54.20 2.95 -6.93
N ILE A 660 55.08 3.42 -6.05
CA ILE A 660 54.99 3.16 -4.61
C ILE A 660 53.66 3.70 -4.05
N GLN A 661 53.31 4.96 -4.33
CA GLN A 661 52.04 5.53 -3.87
C GLN A 661 50.84 4.73 -4.39
N ARG A 662 50.85 4.36 -5.67
CA ARG A 662 49.80 3.54 -6.29
C ARG A 662 49.64 2.18 -5.60
N MET A 663 50.75 1.54 -5.24
CA MET A 663 50.74 0.26 -4.52
C MET A 663 50.26 0.41 -3.08
N LEU A 664 50.61 1.49 -2.38
CA LEU A 664 50.05 1.81 -1.06
C LEU A 664 48.52 2.00 -1.10
N ASP A 665 48.01 2.57 -2.19
CA ASP A 665 46.57 2.66 -2.44
C ASP A 665 45.92 1.29 -2.78
N GLY A 666 46.72 0.23 -2.96
CA GLY A 666 46.29 -1.14 -3.27
C GLY A 666 46.25 -1.47 -4.77
N ALA A 667 46.74 -0.59 -5.64
CA ALA A 667 46.74 -0.79 -7.08
C ALA A 667 48.09 -1.33 -7.59
N ALA A 668 48.04 -2.18 -8.62
CA ALA A 668 49.25 -2.73 -9.23
C ALA A 668 50.13 -1.63 -9.87
N PRO A 669 51.48 -1.72 -9.75
CA PRO A 669 52.40 -0.75 -10.33
C PRO A 669 52.46 -0.86 -11.86
N PHE A 670 52.79 0.25 -12.53
CA PHE A 670 52.98 0.25 -13.99
C PHE A 670 54.21 -0.55 -14.41
N VAL A 671 54.09 -1.30 -15.51
CA VAL A 671 55.22 -1.96 -16.18
C VAL A 671 56.00 -0.98 -17.08
N PRO A 672 57.26 -1.29 -17.43
CA PRO A 672 58.00 -0.57 -18.46
C PRO A 672 57.21 -0.48 -19.77
N ALA A 673 57.36 0.63 -20.52
CA ALA A 673 56.59 0.85 -21.75
C ALA A 673 56.74 -0.27 -22.79
N SER A 674 57.92 -0.90 -22.87
CA SER A 674 58.20 -2.04 -23.76
C SER A 674 57.46 -3.34 -23.41
N GLU A 675 56.88 -3.42 -22.22
CA GLU A 675 56.19 -4.58 -21.66
C GLU A 675 54.66 -4.40 -21.60
N ARG A 676 54.16 -3.23 -22.03
CA ARG A 676 52.73 -2.92 -22.13
C ARG A 676 52.14 -3.55 -23.39
N VAL A 677 50.88 -3.97 -23.31
CA VAL A 677 50.11 -4.43 -24.49
C VAL A 677 48.73 -3.78 -24.48
N GLY A 678 48.49 -2.88 -25.44
CA GLY A 678 47.26 -2.11 -25.51
C GLY A 678 47.03 -1.31 -24.24
N ARG A 679 45.89 -1.54 -23.57
CA ARG A 679 45.54 -0.88 -22.30
C ARG A 679 46.06 -1.61 -21.05
N ARG A 680 46.69 -2.78 -21.21
CA ARG A 680 47.30 -3.52 -20.11
C ARG A 680 48.69 -2.94 -19.85
N GLU A 681 48.76 -2.06 -18.85
CA GLU A 681 49.95 -1.26 -18.53
C GLU A 681 50.55 -1.51 -17.15
N VAL A 682 49.94 -2.39 -16.36
CA VAL A 682 50.35 -2.69 -14.98
C VAL A 682 50.80 -4.13 -14.85
N PHE A 683 51.57 -4.44 -13.80
CA PHE A 683 51.92 -5.82 -13.49
C PHE A 683 50.66 -6.62 -13.16
N GLU A 684 50.66 -7.89 -13.55
CA GLU A 684 49.52 -8.80 -13.38
C GLU A 684 49.94 -9.99 -12.51
N LEU A 685 49.01 -10.46 -11.68
CA LEU A 685 49.17 -11.69 -10.90
C LEU A 685 48.51 -12.83 -11.66
N HIS A 686 49.28 -13.84 -12.02
CA HIS A 686 48.83 -15.00 -12.78
C HIS A 686 48.85 -16.25 -11.92
N HIS A 687 47.74 -17.01 -11.95
CA HIS A 687 47.63 -18.32 -11.32
C HIS A 687 48.37 -19.38 -12.16
N ILE A 688 49.41 -20.02 -11.61
CA ILE A 688 50.25 -21.01 -12.30
C ILE A 688 49.43 -22.23 -12.70
N HIS A 689 48.75 -22.84 -11.73
CA HIS A 689 47.67 -23.78 -11.90
C HIS A 689 46.37 -22.98 -12.03
N PRO A 690 45.72 -22.97 -13.21
CA PRO A 690 44.54 -22.17 -13.43
C PRO A 690 43.40 -22.53 -12.47
N ILE A 691 42.67 -21.54 -11.99
CA ILE A 691 41.53 -21.75 -11.08
C ILE A 691 40.48 -22.68 -11.71
N ALA A 692 40.23 -22.53 -13.02
CA ALA A 692 39.33 -23.38 -13.79
C ALA A 692 39.73 -24.87 -13.80
N GLU A 693 41.01 -25.16 -13.55
CA GLU A 693 41.57 -26.51 -13.53
C GLU A 693 41.78 -27.05 -12.10
N GLY A 694 41.41 -26.28 -11.07
CA GLY A 694 41.63 -26.64 -9.66
C GLY A 694 42.61 -25.80 -8.89
N GLY A 695 43.18 -24.77 -9.52
CA GLY A 695 44.09 -23.83 -8.88
C GLY A 695 43.48 -23.22 -7.63
N ALA A 696 44.20 -23.29 -6.52
CA ALA A 696 43.89 -22.52 -5.32
C ALA A 696 43.94 -21.02 -5.63
N VAL A 697 42.92 -20.29 -5.23
CA VAL A 697 42.75 -18.85 -5.49
C VAL A 697 43.70 -18.03 -4.62
N TYR A 698 43.85 -18.42 -3.35
CA TYR A 698 44.56 -17.66 -2.31
C TYR A 698 45.93 -18.26 -1.92
N ASP A 699 46.37 -19.31 -2.61
CA ASP A 699 47.72 -19.87 -2.44
C ASP A 699 48.76 -19.01 -3.16
N VAL A 700 49.66 -18.37 -2.41
CA VAL A 700 50.70 -17.54 -2.98
C VAL A 700 51.72 -18.32 -3.80
N ASP A 701 51.88 -19.63 -3.55
CA ASP A 701 52.78 -20.50 -4.32
C ASP A 701 52.19 -20.80 -5.70
N ASN A 702 50.87 -20.65 -5.83
CA ASN A 702 50.17 -20.70 -7.11
C ASN A 702 50.21 -19.37 -7.87
N LEU A 703 50.94 -18.35 -7.41
CA LEU A 703 50.95 -17.01 -8.02
C LEU A 703 52.32 -16.62 -8.58
N VAL A 704 52.31 -15.99 -9.75
CA VAL A 704 53.47 -15.28 -10.30
C VAL A 704 53.11 -13.88 -10.78
N VAL A 705 53.99 -12.92 -10.51
CA VAL A 705 53.96 -11.57 -11.07
C VAL A 705 54.52 -11.61 -12.49
N MET A 706 53.74 -11.11 -13.44
CA MET A 706 54.13 -11.07 -14.85
C MET A 706 53.79 -9.72 -15.49
N THR A 707 54.48 -9.40 -16.58
CA THR A 707 54.07 -8.30 -17.46
C THR A 707 52.93 -8.72 -18.38
N PRO A 708 52.07 -7.80 -18.83
CA PRO A 708 51.01 -8.08 -19.78
C PRO A 708 51.49 -8.83 -21.04
N LYS A 709 52.65 -8.41 -21.58
CA LYS A 709 53.27 -9.04 -22.75
C LYS A 709 53.62 -10.51 -22.52
N ASN A 710 54.27 -10.82 -21.39
CA ASN A 710 54.63 -12.20 -21.06
C ASN A 710 53.41 -13.04 -20.68
N HIS A 711 52.42 -12.46 -20.00
CA HIS A 711 51.18 -13.15 -19.64
C HIS A 711 50.39 -13.55 -20.90
N ILE A 712 50.25 -12.65 -21.88
CA ILE A 712 49.63 -12.96 -23.18
C ILE A 712 50.40 -14.06 -23.91
N ALA A 713 51.74 -13.95 -23.97
CA ALA A 713 52.57 -14.96 -24.64
C ALA A 713 52.44 -16.35 -23.99
N LYS A 714 52.27 -16.42 -22.67
CA LYS A 714 52.07 -17.67 -21.92
C LYS A 714 50.74 -18.35 -22.26
N HIS A 715 49.66 -17.58 -22.44
CA HIS A 715 48.37 -18.12 -22.87
C HIS A 715 48.29 -18.41 -24.37
N GLY A 716 48.96 -17.63 -25.22
CA GLY A 716 48.98 -17.83 -26.67
C GLY A 716 49.76 -19.07 -27.15
N LYS A 717 50.62 -19.65 -26.30
CA LYS A 717 51.36 -20.90 -26.60
C LYS A 717 50.59 -22.18 -26.26
N LYS A 718 49.50 -22.11 -25.48
CA LYS A 718 48.67 -23.28 -25.13
C LYS A 718 47.60 -23.61 -26.19
N SER A 719 47.46 -22.78 -27.22
CA SER A 719 46.46 -22.92 -28.30
C SER A 719 47.04 -23.45 -29.63
N GLN A 720 48.10 -24.28 -29.58
CA GLN A 720 48.60 -25.05 -30.74
C GLN A 720 48.42 -26.53 -30.52
#